data_AF-A0AAD9E2E5-F1
#
_entry.id   AF-A0AAD9E2E5-F1
#
_cell.length_a   1.000
_cell.length_b   1.000
_cell.length_c   1.000
_cell.angle_alpha   90.00
_cell.angle_beta   90.00
_cell.angle_gamma   90.00
#
_symmetry.space_group_name_H-M   'P 1'
#
loop_
_entity.id
_entity.type
_entity.pdbx_description
1 polymer ?
#
loop_
_entity_poly.entity_id
_entity_poly.type
_entity_poly.pdbx_seq_one_letter_code
_entity_poly.pdbx_strand_id
1 'polypeptide(L)'
;MRAHYRCVAVLFISAALCLDFEDGASPAMIKHTAFEKPRTSRSLRFKDVPLSDHGTVKRSEKSVRDSCKALQDYESKLKENTHTYAFNDLSGSVSLAWIGDGTGVLLVLTTFQVPFFMIRFGHSRLYRSEDYGKTFQDVTDLINNTFIQTEFGMAIDPGNTGKVILTGDVSEGKGSRIFRSQDFGRSFTPSDLPFQPLMQISYSPENSDILSAVSVAWHREWQEDDSGALFPLQSELWLSKDFGISWKKVHDSVCLVKWGIVDTLFFTTNPNGSCSDKGTLELKKTSDYGRSFKTIGSRIYSFGLGGRFVFASVMSATGSTRMIHVSMDQGEVWNMAQLPMVGHEQFYSILAANDDMVFMHVDEAGDSGMGTIYVSDDRGTVFSKSLERHLYTSTGGDTDFTNVTSLRGVYLTSVLAHDGSMRTVVTFDQGGKWRPLKKPWNGECDSTAGDPNLCRLHIHASYSTSMKLNVPMLPLSEPNAVGLVLAHAAALCFAGSVGEAVSVLSPDVFVSNDGGYTWFRVLRGPHHYAILDSGGLLAAVEHNPNHPVSQIKFSTDEGQCWNVYNFTEEPLYFTGLASEPGARSMNLSLWGYRESTISQYWVSVTIDFSRLVSRDCGEEDYVQWLAHSDNTSNPTDGCLLGYKERFLRLRKDSVCWKGRDYIINNQPTPCVCTIDDFLCDFGYYRPENSSECVEQPDLKDHMLEFCLHSHTERLQTSGYRKIPGDQCEGGLQPERQLMDLSKTCVSNLLRPELLSEAHSGSTGPVIAVVITILLISAVAGVLLVKKYVCGGRFLVHRYSEMQRHVEANGIEGVDDVDIVEAGKMHYNDDSDEDLLD
;
A
#
# COMPACT_ATOMS: atom_id res chain seq x y z
N MET A 1 49.46 9.27 51.22
CA MET A 1 50.66 9.74 50.48
C MET A 1 50.20 10.79 49.46
N ARG A 2 51.09 11.67 48.97
CA ARG A 2 50.75 12.63 47.89
C ARG A 2 51.05 12.03 46.52
N ALA A 3 50.14 12.22 45.56
CA ALA A 3 50.44 12.21 44.14
C ALA A 3 49.42 13.09 43.40
N HIS A 4 49.84 14.26 42.93
CA HIS A 4 49.14 14.96 41.84
C HIS A 4 49.78 14.51 40.53
N TYR A 5 48.99 14.29 39.49
CA TYR A 5 49.43 14.50 38.12
C TYR A 5 48.37 15.26 37.33
N ARG A 6 48.84 16.06 36.37
CA ARG A 6 48.04 16.84 35.42
C ARG A 6 48.41 16.40 34.01
N CYS A 7 47.42 16.19 33.16
CA CYS A 7 47.52 16.39 31.72
C CYS A 7 46.50 17.49 31.40
N VAL A 8 46.84 18.69 30.90
CA VAL A 8 47.71 19.04 29.76
C VAL A 8 47.12 18.52 28.46
N ALA A 9 46.16 19.26 27.93
CA ALA A 9 45.78 19.19 26.52
C ALA A 9 46.86 19.92 25.69
N VAL A 10 47.32 19.31 24.61
CA VAL A 10 48.33 19.88 23.71
C VAL A 10 47.63 20.42 22.47
N LEU A 11 47.57 21.74 22.35
CA LEU A 11 47.25 22.41 21.09
C LEU A 11 48.48 22.35 20.17
N PHE A 12 48.31 21.83 18.96
CA PHE A 12 49.24 22.07 17.85
C PHE A 12 48.54 22.89 16.78
N ILE A 13 49.08 24.09 16.55
CA ILE A 13 48.74 24.94 15.40
C ILE A 13 49.97 24.93 14.50
N SER A 14 49.76 24.60 13.22
CA SER A 14 50.76 24.72 12.15
C SER A 14 50.16 25.55 11.04
N ALA A 15 50.66 26.78 10.85
CA ALA A 15 50.14 27.72 9.86
C ALA A 15 51.27 28.22 8.95
N ALA A 16 51.12 28.03 7.63
CA ALA A 16 51.91 28.60 6.53
C ALA A 16 51.39 28.02 5.19
N LEU A 17 51.41 28.70 4.04
CA LEU A 17 51.49 30.14 3.70
C LEU A 17 51.25 30.28 2.17
N CYS A 18 50.97 31.50 1.69
CA CYS A 18 51.01 31.94 0.28
C CYS A 18 49.96 31.35 -0.69
N LEU A 19 49.54 32.06 -1.76
CA LEU A 19 49.59 33.51 -2.10
C LEU A 19 48.51 33.81 -3.16
N ASP A 20 48.22 35.09 -3.38
CA ASP A 20 47.19 35.58 -4.32
C ASP A 20 47.53 35.35 -5.80
N PHE A 21 46.50 35.37 -6.66
CA PHE A 21 46.48 36.25 -7.83
C PHE A 21 45.04 36.48 -8.35
N GLU A 22 44.71 37.72 -8.69
CA GLU A 22 43.48 38.07 -9.42
C GLU A 22 43.68 37.87 -10.93
N ASP A 23 42.63 37.54 -11.68
CA ASP A 23 42.30 38.35 -12.86
C ASP A 23 40.84 38.13 -13.30
N GLY A 24 40.26 39.10 -14.00
CA GLY A 24 38.86 39.06 -14.43
C GLY A 24 38.65 39.63 -15.83
N ALA A 25 37.90 38.93 -16.68
CA ALA A 25 37.57 39.41 -18.02
C ALA A 25 36.18 39.00 -18.52
N SER A 26 35.48 39.97 -19.09
CA SER A 26 34.30 39.84 -19.96
C SER A 26 34.19 41.12 -20.80
N PRO A 27 33.46 41.14 -21.92
CA PRO A 27 33.04 40.05 -22.81
C PRO A 27 33.56 40.28 -24.26
N ALA A 28 33.18 39.44 -25.22
CA ALA A 28 33.39 39.70 -26.65
C ALA A 28 32.11 39.49 -27.47
N MET A 29 31.80 40.45 -28.36
CA MET A 29 30.62 40.47 -29.23
C MET A 29 31.05 40.33 -30.69
N ILE A 30 30.38 39.45 -31.46
CA ILE A 30 30.46 39.45 -32.92
C ILE A 30 29.04 39.64 -33.50
N LYS A 31 28.95 40.45 -34.55
CA LYS A 31 27.71 40.81 -35.26
C LYS A 31 27.69 40.22 -36.68
N HIS A 32 26.56 40.44 -37.36
CA HIS A 32 26.26 40.17 -38.76
C HIS A 32 25.82 38.71 -39.04
N THR A 33 24.89 38.45 -39.98
CA THR A 33 24.34 39.36 -41.02
C THR A 33 22.82 39.21 -41.15
N ALA A 34 22.13 40.27 -41.58
CA ALA A 34 20.71 40.23 -41.94
C ALA A 34 20.51 39.72 -43.39
N PHE A 35 19.37 39.08 -43.64
CA PHE A 35 18.82 38.87 -44.99
C PHE A 35 17.32 39.14 -44.96
N GLU A 36 16.75 39.73 -46.02
CA GLU A 36 15.42 40.34 -45.95
C GLU A 36 14.53 40.00 -47.16
N LYS A 37 13.32 39.47 -46.90
CA LYS A 37 12.13 39.40 -47.81
C LYS A 37 12.29 38.48 -49.06
N PRO A 38 11.20 38.17 -49.83
CA PRO A 38 9.82 38.71 -49.75
C PRO A 38 8.64 37.69 -49.74
N ARG A 39 7.68 37.96 -48.83
CA ARG A 39 6.23 38.24 -49.09
C ARG A 39 5.36 37.28 -49.96
N THR A 40 4.11 37.09 -49.47
CA THR A 40 2.91 36.47 -50.12
C THR A 40 2.82 34.93 -49.99
N SER A 41 1.63 34.29 -49.95
CA SER A 41 0.30 34.79 -50.34
C SER A 41 -0.91 34.28 -49.51
N ARG A 42 -2.01 35.04 -49.60
CA ARG A 42 -3.45 34.67 -49.45
C ARG A 42 -3.89 33.71 -48.33
N SER A 43 -4.60 34.30 -47.36
CA SER A 43 -5.70 33.63 -46.65
C SER A 43 -6.80 33.18 -47.62
N LEU A 44 -7.32 31.97 -47.42
CA LEU A 44 -8.64 31.54 -47.88
C LEU A 44 -9.55 31.40 -46.66
N ARG A 45 -10.66 32.13 -46.63
CA ARG A 45 -11.74 31.90 -45.66
C ARG A 45 -12.63 30.80 -46.19
N PHE A 46 -12.71 29.67 -45.50
CA PHE A 46 -13.98 28.95 -45.43
C PHE A 46 -14.89 29.67 -44.44
N LYS A 47 -16.21 29.53 -44.63
CA LYS A 47 -17.22 30.08 -43.72
C LYS A 47 -17.70 28.96 -42.81
N ASP A 48 -17.48 29.11 -41.52
CA ASP A 48 -18.19 28.29 -40.54
C ASP A 48 -19.68 28.59 -40.57
N VAL A 49 -20.49 27.54 -40.45
CA VAL A 49 -21.93 27.65 -40.17
C VAL A 49 -22.08 27.51 -38.66
N PRO A 50 -22.71 28.48 -37.96
CA PRO A 50 -22.83 28.41 -36.51
C PRO A 50 -23.81 27.32 -36.09
N LEU A 51 -23.31 26.25 -35.45
CA LEU A 51 -24.13 25.45 -34.55
C LEU A 51 -24.32 26.21 -33.22
N SER A 52 -25.43 25.96 -32.55
CA SER A 52 -25.93 26.79 -31.46
C SER A 52 -25.13 26.70 -30.16
N ASP A 53 -24.96 27.86 -29.53
CA ASP A 53 -24.44 28.04 -28.17
C ASP A 53 -25.32 27.34 -27.12
N HIS A 54 -24.73 26.47 -26.29
CA HIS A 54 -25.32 25.99 -25.05
C HIS A 54 -24.27 25.63 -23.97
N GLY A 55 -24.34 26.33 -22.84
CA GLY A 55 -24.49 25.67 -21.54
C GLY A 55 -23.24 25.29 -20.74
N THR A 56 -22.03 25.23 -21.33
CA THR A 56 -20.79 25.12 -20.53
C THR A 56 -20.14 26.48 -20.33
N VAL A 57 -19.99 26.91 -19.07
CA VAL A 57 -19.37 28.20 -18.71
C VAL A 57 -17.85 28.12 -18.89
N LYS A 58 -17.40 28.23 -20.14
CA LYS A 58 -15.99 28.30 -20.53
C LYS A 58 -15.36 29.63 -20.13
N ARG A 59 -15.13 29.84 -18.84
CA ARG A 59 -14.26 30.91 -18.33
C ARG A 59 -12.84 30.64 -18.79
N SER A 60 -12.19 31.64 -19.38
CA SER A 60 -10.77 31.59 -19.70
C SER A 60 -9.93 31.87 -18.47
N GLU A 61 -8.66 31.45 -18.47
CA GLU A 61 -7.73 31.59 -17.33
C GLU A 61 -7.65 33.03 -16.78
N LYS A 62 -7.66 34.05 -17.68
CA LYS A 62 -7.77 35.46 -17.29
C LYS A 62 -9.03 35.76 -16.47
N SER A 63 -10.20 35.33 -16.96
CA SER A 63 -11.48 35.59 -16.29
C SER A 63 -11.67 34.89 -14.94
N VAL A 64 -10.83 33.90 -14.60
CA VAL A 64 -10.79 33.31 -13.25
C VAL A 64 -9.89 34.15 -12.33
N ARG A 65 -8.64 34.42 -12.75
CA ARG A 65 -7.70 35.27 -11.97
C ARG A 65 -8.24 36.68 -11.70
N ASP A 66 -8.88 37.30 -12.69
CA ASP A 66 -9.50 38.63 -12.56
C ASP A 66 -10.75 38.62 -11.64
N SER A 67 -11.19 37.46 -11.14
CA SER A 67 -12.39 37.30 -10.30
C SER A 67 -12.11 36.92 -8.83
N CYS A 68 -10.87 36.52 -8.50
CA CYS A 68 -10.48 36.20 -7.12
C CYS A 68 -10.47 37.46 -6.23
N LYS A 69 -11.54 37.66 -5.47
CA LYS A 69 -11.53 38.64 -4.36
C LYS A 69 -10.68 38.08 -3.24
N ALA A 70 -9.57 38.76 -2.92
CA ALA A 70 -8.82 38.46 -1.70
C ALA A 70 -9.74 38.56 -0.47
N LEU A 71 -9.61 37.59 0.45
CA LEU A 71 -10.31 37.67 1.73
C LEU A 71 -9.87 38.93 2.47
N GLN A 72 -10.81 39.63 3.11
CA GLN A 72 -10.48 40.82 3.89
C GLN A 72 -10.05 40.43 5.29
N ASP A 73 -8.96 41.04 5.75
CA ASP A 73 -8.50 40.96 7.15
C ASP A 73 -8.17 39.51 7.58
N TYR A 74 -7.57 38.69 6.69
CA TYR A 74 -7.16 37.33 7.05
C TYR A 74 -5.82 37.27 7.80
N GLU A 75 -4.87 38.14 7.49
CA GLU A 75 -3.53 38.12 8.12
C GLU A 75 -3.59 38.39 9.63
N SER A 76 -4.41 39.33 10.07
CA SER A 76 -4.63 39.64 11.49
C SER A 76 -5.24 38.43 12.22
N LYS A 77 -6.36 37.91 11.71
CA LYS A 77 -7.08 36.76 12.26
C LYS A 77 -6.22 35.52 12.35
N LEU A 78 -5.44 35.20 11.32
CA LEU A 78 -4.53 34.06 11.34
C LEU A 78 -3.33 34.32 12.28
N LYS A 79 -2.79 35.54 12.35
CA LYS A 79 -1.69 35.87 13.28
C LYS A 79 -2.10 35.81 14.75
N GLU A 80 -3.35 36.13 15.08
CA GLU A 80 -3.92 35.94 16.43
C GLU A 80 -4.13 34.46 16.81
N ASN A 81 -4.14 33.54 15.82
CA ASN A 81 -4.48 32.12 16.00
C ASN A 81 -3.41 31.19 15.37
N THR A 82 -2.17 31.68 15.32
CA THR A 82 -0.98 30.91 14.94
C THR A 82 -0.13 30.67 16.17
N HIS A 83 0.05 29.41 16.55
CA HIS A 83 0.69 28.98 17.78
C HIS A 83 2.01 28.26 17.44
N THR A 84 3.14 28.79 17.92
CA THR A 84 4.46 28.19 17.67
C THR A 84 4.98 27.53 18.94
N TYR A 85 5.40 26.26 18.84
CA TYR A 85 6.05 25.53 19.91
C TYR A 85 7.40 24.98 19.43
N ALA A 86 8.46 25.20 20.21
CA ALA A 86 9.81 24.74 19.91
C ALA A 86 10.25 23.65 20.89
N PHE A 87 10.60 22.48 20.36
CA PHE A 87 11.07 21.34 21.13
C PHE A 87 12.58 21.47 21.36
N ASN A 88 12.97 21.84 22.58
CA ASN A 88 14.37 22.03 22.95
C ASN A 88 15.02 20.69 23.33
N ASP A 89 15.15 19.80 22.35
CA ASP A 89 15.92 18.56 22.42
C ASP A 89 16.93 18.46 21.26
N LEU A 90 17.70 17.36 21.27
CA LEU A 90 18.71 17.02 20.26
C LEU A 90 18.27 15.80 19.45
N SER A 91 16.97 15.50 19.40
CA SER A 91 16.45 14.24 18.89
C SER A 91 16.48 14.18 17.36
N GLY A 92 17.06 13.10 16.83
CA GLY A 92 17.17 12.88 15.38
C GLY A 92 15.88 12.33 14.75
N SER A 93 14.94 11.86 15.56
CA SER A 93 13.66 11.29 15.14
C SER A 93 12.49 11.95 15.87
N VAL A 94 11.34 12.01 15.21
CA VAL A 94 10.06 12.44 15.77
C VAL A 94 8.97 11.49 15.26
N SER A 95 8.12 11.00 16.15
CA SER A 95 6.93 10.21 15.84
C SER A 95 5.70 10.91 16.41
N LEU A 96 4.62 10.98 15.63
CA LEU A 96 3.39 11.71 15.96
C LEU A 96 2.21 10.74 16.05
N ALA A 97 1.36 10.91 17.06
CA ALA A 97 0.20 10.05 17.31
C ALA A 97 -1.00 10.85 17.81
N TRP A 98 -2.05 10.95 16.98
CA TRP A 98 -3.36 11.45 17.39
C TRP A 98 -4.09 10.38 18.20
N ILE A 99 -4.59 10.73 19.39
CA ILE A 99 -5.37 9.79 20.22
C ILE A 99 -6.85 10.15 20.16
N GLY A 100 -7.57 9.47 19.28
CA GLY A 100 -9.02 9.58 19.17
C GLY A 100 -9.53 10.75 18.33
N ASP A 101 -10.72 10.60 17.76
CA ASP A 101 -11.42 11.62 16.98
C ASP A 101 -12.05 12.68 17.89
N GLY A 102 -11.96 13.95 17.48
CA GLY A 102 -12.53 15.10 18.18
C GLY A 102 -11.80 15.53 19.46
N THR A 103 -10.80 14.78 19.93
CA THR A 103 -10.17 14.97 21.26
C THR A 103 -9.17 16.12 21.31
N GLY A 104 -8.46 16.38 20.19
CA GLY A 104 -7.33 17.30 20.13
C GLY A 104 -6.05 16.80 20.78
N VAL A 105 -6.02 15.54 21.21
CA VAL A 105 -4.86 14.94 21.88
C VAL A 105 -3.85 14.44 20.85
N LEU A 106 -2.63 14.95 20.93
CA LEU A 106 -1.50 14.59 20.09
C LEU A 106 -0.29 14.26 20.98
N LEU A 107 0.23 13.05 20.87
CA LEU A 107 1.53 12.65 21.42
C LEU A 107 2.64 12.88 20.40
N VAL A 108 3.80 13.29 20.92
CA VAL A 108 5.04 13.49 20.18
C VAL A 108 6.14 12.72 20.92
N LEU A 109 6.61 11.63 20.33
CA LEU A 109 7.78 10.90 20.82
C LEU A 109 9.00 11.39 20.03
N THR A 110 10.02 11.88 20.71
CA THR A 110 11.32 12.19 20.08
C THR A 110 12.39 11.28 20.67
N THR A 111 13.26 10.70 19.84
CA THR A 111 14.32 9.80 20.32
C THR A 111 15.70 10.16 19.81
N PHE A 112 16.70 9.83 20.63
CA PHE A 112 18.11 10.08 20.39
C PHE A 112 18.92 8.87 20.82
N GLN A 113 19.80 8.36 19.95
CA GLN A 113 20.72 7.28 20.26
C GLN A 113 22.15 7.74 19.99
N VAL A 114 23.05 7.56 20.95
CA VAL A 114 24.49 7.73 20.74
C VAL A 114 25.11 6.37 20.45
N PRO A 115 25.67 6.14 19.24
CA PRO A 115 26.41 4.92 18.94
C PRO A 115 27.79 4.95 19.63
N PHE A 116 27.83 4.51 20.89
CA PHE A 116 29.08 4.32 21.63
C PHE A 116 29.49 2.84 21.62
N PHE A 117 30.81 2.57 21.66
CA PHE A 117 31.36 1.21 21.52
C PHE A 117 30.72 0.22 22.50
N MET A 118 30.00 -0.78 21.96
CA MET A 118 29.28 -1.84 22.68
C MET A 118 28.20 -1.39 23.70
N ILE A 119 27.81 -0.12 23.77
CA ILE A 119 26.74 0.35 24.68
C ILE A 119 25.81 1.33 23.94
N ARG A 120 24.55 0.94 23.75
CA ARG A 120 23.48 1.83 23.27
C ARG A 120 23.06 2.78 24.41
N PHE A 121 23.50 4.03 24.35
CA PHE A 121 22.91 5.09 25.18
C PHE A 121 21.78 5.76 24.40
N GLY A 122 20.55 5.31 24.66
CA GLY A 122 19.32 5.92 24.15
C GLY A 122 18.68 6.86 25.16
N HIS A 123 18.07 7.94 24.68
CA HIS A 123 17.16 8.79 25.44
C HIS A 123 15.90 9.05 24.60
N SER A 124 14.73 9.02 25.23
CA SER A 124 13.45 9.37 24.62
C SER A 124 12.81 10.52 25.39
N ARG A 125 12.08 11.40 24.69
CA ARG A 125 11.16 12.35 25.31
C ARG A 125 9.76 12.13 24.77
N LEU A 126 8.78 12.30 25.63
CA LEU A 126 7.37 12.21 25.29
C LEU A 126 6.71 13.54 25.62
N TYR A 127 6.20 14.23 24.61
CA TYR A 127 5.41 15.44 24.77
C TYR A 127 3.94 15.18 24.42
N ARG A 128 3.03 15.95 25.02
CA ARG A 128 1.59 15.78 24.88
C ARG A 128 0.85 17.10 24.76
N SER A 129 -0.02 17.21 23.76
CA SER A 129 -0.98 18.30 23.57
C SER A 129 -2.40 17.82 23.91
N GLU A 130 -3.29 18.75 24.28
CA GLU A 130 -4.76 18.57 24.32
C GLU A 130 -5.49 19.59 23.43
N ASP A 131 -4.76 20.28 22.56
CA ASP A 131 -5.21 21.49 21.86
C ASP A 131 -4.82 21.54 20.37
N TYR A 132 -4.72 20.35 19.73
CA TYR A 132 -4.32 20.18 18.32
C TYR A 132 -2.86 20.53 18.00
N GLY A 133 -1.99 20.51 19.01
CA GLY A 133 -0.57 20.81 18.88
C GLY A 133 -0.22 22.30 19.00
N LYS A 134 -1.14 23.14 19.50
CA LYS A 134 -0.87 24.56 19.77
C LYS A 134 0.06 24.74 20.96
N THR A 135 -0.08 23.89 21.99
CA THR A 135 0.83 23.79 23.13
C THR A 135 1.13 22.34 23.44
N PHE A 136 2.33 22.08 23.96
CA PHE A 136 2.73 20.75 24.42
C PHE A 136 3.28 20.83 25.84
N GLN A 137 2.99 19.79 26.62
CA GLN A 137 3.59 19.53 27.92
C GLN A 137 4.62 18.40 27.75
N ASP A 138 5.83 18.56 28.31
CA ASP A 138 6.75 17.43 28.49
C ASP A 138 6.19 16.50 29.58
N VAL A 139 5.98 15.23 29.21
CA VAL A 139 5.44 14.17 30.06
C VAL A 139 6.38 12.96 30.12
N THR A 140 7.66 13.16 29.80
CA THR A 140 8.70 12.10 29.78
C THR A 140 8.86 11.39 31.14
N ASP A 141 8.55 12.07 32.25
CA ASP A 141 8.58 11.47 33.59
C ASP A 141 7.50 10.39 33.78
N LEU A 142 6.39 10.40 33.01
CA LEU A 142 5.36 9.36 33.06
C LEU A 142 5.86 8.01 32.53
N ILE A 143 6.90 8.01 31.69
CA ILE A 143 7.60 6.80 31.22
C ILE A 143 8.92 6.56 31.99
N ASN A 144 9.09 7.18 33.17
CA ASN A 144 10.31 7.13 33.99
C ASN A 144 11.60 7.44 33.18
N ASN A 145 11.51 8.32 32.18
CA ASN A 145 12.60 8.66 31.26
C ASN A 145 13.23 7.44 30.52
N THR A 146 12.46 6.36 30.35
CA THR A 146 12.88 5.11 29.70
C THR A 146 13.04 5.30 28.20
N PHE A 147 14.03 4.62 27.58
CA PHE A 147 14.15 4.59 26.12
C PHE A 147 13.01 3.78 25.49
N ILE A 148 12.30 4.38 24.54
CA ILE A 148 11.20 3.80 23.79
C ILE A 148 11.72 3.35 22.42
N GLN A 149 11.42 2.10 22.07
CA GLN A 149 11.81 1.45 20.81
C GLN A 149 10.92 1.97 19.67
N THR A 150 11.47 2.84 18.83
CA THR A 150 10.78 3.46 17.68
C THR A 150 10.35 2.45 16.62
N GLU A 151 10.99 1.29 16.55
CA GLU A 151 10.64 0.16 15.69
C GLU A 151 9.24 -0.42 15.96
N PHE A 152 8.66 -0.15 17.14
CA PHE A 152 7.26 -0.50 17.46
C PHE A 152 6.31 0.71 17.43
N GLY A 153 6.80 1.91 17.10
CA GLY A 153 6.01 3.14 17.04
C GLY A 153 5.25 3.46 18.33
N MET A 154 4.02 3.94 18.20
CA MET A 154 3.07 4.09 19.29
C MET A 154 1.80 3.30 18.93
N ALA A 155 1.44 2.30 19.73
CA ALA A 155 0.28 1.44 19.43
C ALA A 155 -0.99 2.07 20.02
N ILE A 156 -1.82 2.63 19.14
CA ILE A 156 -3.05 3.39 19.48
C ILE A 156 -4.27 2.48 19.26
N ASP A 157 -5.26 2.57 20.15
CA ASP A 157 -6.56 1.93 19.95
C ASP A 157 -7.37 2.62 18.83
N PRO A 158 -7.94 1.87 17.86
CA PRO A 158 -8.82 2.43 16.83
C PRO A 158 -10.21 2.86 17.36
N GLY A 159 -10.67 2.31 18.49
CA GLY A 159 -12.03 2.50 19.03
C GLY A 159 -12.30 3.83 19.74
N ASN A 160 -11.41 4.82 19.65
CA ASN A 160 -11.49 6.10 20.38
C ASN A 160 -11.63 5.94 21.91
N THR A 161 -11.12 4.84 22.49
CA THR A 161 -11.17 4.58 23.94
C THR A 161 -10.02 5.22 24.71
N GLY A 162 -9.14 5.96 24.03
CA GLY A 162 -8.01 6.68 24.63
C GLY A 162 -6.84 5.81 25.08
N LYS A 163 -6.81 4.54 24.65
CA LYS A 163 -5.77 3.57 24.99
C LYS A 163 -4.53 3.73 24.10
N VAL A 164 -3.36 3.73 24.74
CA VAL A 164 -2.06 3.78 24.06
C VAL A 164 -1.06 2.87 24.76
N ILE A 165 -0.24 2.18 23.98
CA ILE A 165 0.90 1.38 24.45
C ILE A 165 2.19 1.89 23.80
N LEU A 166 3.22 2.10 24.61
CA LEU A 166 4.60 2.41 24.20
C LEU A 166 5.52 1.28 24.67
N THR A 167 6.41 0.78 23.81
CA THR A 167 7.35 -0.31 24.16
C THR A 167 8.76 0.23 24.38
N GLY A 168 9.43 -0.18 25.46
CA GLY A 168 10.75 0.32 25.83
C GLY A 168 11.66 -0.71 26.50
N ASP A 169 12.94 -0.34 26.61
CA ASP A 169 14.00 -1.20 27.13
C ASP A 169 13.96 -1.38 28.66
N VAL A 170 14.32 -2.57 29.13
CA VAL A 170 14.57 -2.86 30.55
C VAL A 170 16.07 -2.73 30.83
N SER A 171 16.42 -1.85 31.78
CA SER A 171 17.82 -1.46 32.09
C SER A 171 18.75 -2.60 32.53
N GLU A 172 18.20 -3.76 32.89
CA GLU A 172 18.94 -4.97 33.29
C GLU A 172 19.16 -5.97 32.13
N GLY A 173 18.75 -5.62 30.91
CA GLY A 173 19.09 -6.38 29.68
C GLY A 173 18.39 -7.72 29.52
N LYS A 174 17.24 -7.92 30.18
CA LYS A 174 16.42 -9.13 30.08
C LYS A 174 14.93 -8.79 30.04
N GLY A 175 14.32 -8.96 28.87
CA GLY A 175 12.91 -8.65 28.61
C GLY A 175 12.65 -7.21 28.20
N SER A 176 11.40 -6.93 27.84
CA SER A 176 10.93 -5.61 27.39
C SER A 176 9.82 -5.11 28.30
N ARG A 177 9.66 -3.79 28.39
CA ARG A 177 8.63 -3.12 29.19
C ARG A 177 7.64 -2.42 28.28
N ILE A 178 6.36 -2.45 28.64
CA ILE A 178 5.34 -1.60 28.01
C ILE A 178 4.80 -0.57 29.00
N PHE A 179 4.58 0.64 28.50
CA PHE A 179 3.92 1.74 29.21
C PHE A 179 2.52 1.91 28.63
N ARG A 180 1.51 1.78 29.50
CA ARG A 180 0.12 1.64 29.08
C ARG A 180 -0.76 2.75 29.66
N SER A 181 -1.41 3.52 28.79
CA SER A 181 -2.41 4.53 29.15
C SER A 181 -3.81 4.06 28.77
N GLN A 182 -4.82 4.43 29.56
CA GLN A 182 -6.26 4.26 29.27
C GLN A 182 -7.00 5.61 29.31
N ASP A 183 -6.27 6.71 29.28
CA ASP A 183 -6.76 8.06 29.61
C ASP A 183 -6.21 9.13 28.66
N PHE A 184 -6.06 8.77 27.38
CA PHE A 184 -5.54 9.61 26.31
C PHE A 184 -4.11 10.13 26.61
N GLY A 185 -3.26 9.30 27.21
CA GLY A 185 -1.88 9.62 27.55
C GLY A 185 -1.69 10.52 28.78
N ARG A 186 -2.71 10.70 29.64
CA ARG A 186 -2.61 11.51 30.87
C ARG A 186 -1.84 10.80 31.99
N SER A 187 -1.91 9.47 32.03
CA SER A 187 -1.09 8.63 32.91
C SER A 187 -0.64 7.37 32.17
N PHE A 188 0.56 6.88 32.52
CA PHE A 188 1.11 5.65 31.98
C PHE A 188 1.41 4.68 33.13
N THR A 189 1.00 3.43 32.96
CA THR A 189 1.30 2.34 33.89
C THR A 189 2.35 1.42 33.26
N PRO A 190 3.55 1.24 33.87
CA PRO A 190 4.53 0.30 33.36
C PRO A 190 4.07 -1.14 33.60
N SER A 191 4.43 -2.05 32.71
CA SER A 191 4.20 -3.49 32.86
C SER A 191 5.32 -4.25 32.13
N ASP A 192 5.99 -5.15 32.84
CA ASP A 192 7.09 -5.94 32.30
C ASP A 192 6.55 -7.16 31.54
N LEU A 193 7.01 -7.36 30.30
CA LEU A 193 6.59 -8.48 29.47
C LEU A 193 7.37 -9.75 29.85
N PRO A 194 6.71 -10.92 29.91
CA PRO A 194 7.40 -12.21 30.09
C PRO A 194 8.10 -12.70 28.81
N PHE A 195 8.17 -11.87 27.77
CA PHE A 195 8.72 -12.15 26.44
C PHE A 195 9.32 -10.87 25.83
N GLN A 196 10.08 -11.01 24.73
CA GLN A 196 10.54 -9.89 23.91
C GLN A 196 9.66 -9.84 22.64
N PRO A 197 8.86 -8.78 22.40
CA PRO A 197 8.05 -8.66 21.19
C PRO A 197 8.94 -8.61 19.94
N LEU A 198 8.41 -9.10 18.83
CA LEU A 198 9.02 -9.08 17.49
C LEU A 198 8.36 -8.04 16.57
N MET A 199 7.12 -7.65 16.88
CA MET A 199 6.28 -6.71 16.13
C MET A 199 5.47 -5.83 17.09
N GLN A 200 4.81 -4.79 16.57
CA GLN A 200 3.90 -3.95 17.36
C GLN A 200 2.76 -4.80 17.99
N ILE A 201 2.34 -4.44 19.19
CA ILE A 201 1.22 -5.08 19.89
C ILE A 201 -0.10 -4.65 19.24
N SER A 202 -0.91 -5.62 18.80
CA SER A 202 -2.16 -5.37 18.07
C SER A 202 -3.41 -5.54 18.93
N TYR A 203 -4.29 -4.55 18.91
CA TYR A 203 -5.61 -4.57 19.54
C TYR A 203 -6.58 -5.45 18.76
N SER A 204 -7.54 -6.09 19.44
CA SER A 204 -8.67 -6.72 18.73
C SER A 204 -9.69 -5.65 18.28
N PRO A 205 -10.33 -5.80 17.10
CA PRO A 205 -11.22 -4.76 16.56
C PRO A 205 -12.50 -4.50 17.38
N GLU A 206 -13.07 -5.51 18.05
CA GLU A 206 -14.30 -5.30 18.85
C GLU A 206 -14.00 -4.91 20.31
N ASN A 207 -12.79 -5.20 20.81
CA ASN A 207 -12.47 -5.02 22.23
C ASN A 207 -11.00 -4.65 22.51
N SER A 208 -10.75 -3.35 22.69
CA SER A 208 -9.42 -2.79 22.94
C SER A 208 -8.78 -3.12 24.30
N ASP A 209 -9.40 -3.95 25.15
CA ASP A 209 -8.71 -4.59 26.29
C ASP A 209 -8.06 -5.95 25.93
N ILE A 210 -8.32 -6.46 24.72
CA ILE A 210 -7.76 -7.71 24.19
C ILE A 210 -6.63 -7.36 23.22
N LEU A 211 -5.46 -7.95 23.47
CA LEU A 211 -4.23 -7.66 22.73
C LEU A 211 -3.56 -8.96 22.26
N SER A 212 -2.92 -8.92 21.09
CA SER A 212 -2.01 -9.96 20.62
C SER A 212 -0.59 -9.45 20.42
N ALA A 213 0.38 -10.33 20.64
CA ALA A 213 1.80 -10.06 20.41
C ALA A 213 2.52 -11.33 19.94
N VAL A 214 3.43 -11.18 18.97
CA VAL A 214 4.37 -12.24 18.57
C VAL A 214 5.73 -11.94 19.22
N SER A 215 6.41 -12.97 19.72
CA SER A 215 7.71 -12.88 20.39
C SER A 215 8.71 -13.91 19.90
N VAL A 216 9.99 -13.73 20.26
CA VAL A 216 11.03 -14.76 20.08
C VAL A 216 11.14 -15.67 21.32
N ALA A 217 11.36 -16.97 21.13
CA ALA A 217 11.49 -17.94 22.23
C ALA A 217 12.89 -17.90 22.88
N TRP A 218 13.00 -17.39 24.10
CA TRP A 218 14.27 -17.25 24.84
C TRP A 218 14.81 -18.56 25.49
N HIS A 219 14.25 -19.72 25.15
CA HIS A 219 14.39 -20.96 25.93
C HIS A 219 14.84 -22.19 25.14
N ARG A 220 15.72 -22.00 24.14
CA ARG A 220 16.66 -23.05 23.74
C ARG A 220 18.10 -22.59 23.94
N GLU A 221 18.90 -23.50 24.46
CA GLU A 221 20.35 -23.40 24.55
C GLU A 221 20.95 -23.28 23.15
N TRP A 222 22.03 -22.50 22.99
CA TRP A 222 22.68 -22.28 21.71
C TRP A 222 23.27 -23.59 21.17
N GLN A 223 22.54 -24.26 20.29
CA GLN A 223 23.03 -25.43 19.58
C GLN A 223 23.70 -24.98 18.29
N GLU A 224 25.05 -24.89 18.32
CA GLU A 224 25.84 -24.73 17.10
C GLU A 224 25.55 -25.90 16.15
N ASP A 225 25.09 -25.54 14.95
CA ASP A 225 25.24 -26.37 13.76
C ASP A 225 26.65 -26.16 13.18
N ASP A 226 27.21 -27.17 12.50
CA ASP A 226 28.54 -27.12 11.88
C ASP A 226 28.67 -26.02 10.79
N SER A 227 27.55 -25.37 10.40
CA SER A 227 27.51 -24.21 9.51
C SER A 227 27.76 -22.84 10.17
N GLY A 228 27.64 -22.74 11.50
CA GLY A 228 27.78 -21.46 12.23
C GLY A 228 26.69 -20.42 11.97
N ALA A 229 25.54 -20.81 11.42
CA ALA A 229 24.44 -19.90 11.07
C ALA A 229 23.49 -19.59 12.26
N LEU A 230 23.11 -18.32 12.41
CA LEU A 230 22.39 -17.79 13.57
C LEU A 230 20.88 -17.62 13.28
N PHE A 231 20.10 -18.70 13.38
CA PHE A 231 18.65 -18.68 13.08
C PHE A 231 17.77 -18.42 14.34
N PRO A 232 16.69 -17.61 14.23
CA PRO A 232 15.73 -17.46 15.32
C PRO A 232 14.86 -18.72 15.47
N LEU A 233 15.13 -19.50 16.52
CA LEU A 233 14.45 -20.78 16.77
C LEU A 233 13.07 -20.59 17.43
N GLN A 234 12.04 -20.50 16.59
CA GLN A 234 10.61 -20.47 16.91
C GLN A 234 10.11 -19.15 17.55
N SER A 235 9.10 -18.59 16.88
CA SER A 235 8.29 -17.46 17.34
C SER A 235 7.07 -17.94 18.13
N GLU A 236 6.68 -17.19 19.15
CA GLU A 236 5.58 -17.53 20.07
C GLU A 236 4.45 -16.49 19.98
N LEU A 237 3.20 -16.92 20.09
CA LEU A 237 2.02 -16.05 20.12
C LEU A 237 1.49 -15.92 21.55
N TRP A 238 1.36 -14.67 22.00
CA TRP A 238 0.87 -14.28 23.32
C TRP A 238 -0.43 -13.47 23.20
N LEU A 239 -1.35 -13.69 24.14
CA LEU A 239 -2.59 -12.92 24.28
C LEU A 239 -2.71 -12.32 25.67
N SER A 240 -3.25 -11.10 25.73
CA SER A 240 -3.76 -10.45 26.94
C SER A 240 -5.26 -10.20 26.83
N LYS A 241 -5.95 -10.07 27.97
CA LYS A 241 -7.40 -9.81 28.08
C LYS A 241 -7.73 -8.72 29.12
N ASP A 242 -6.69 -8.04 29.59
CA ASP A 242 -6.72 -7.06 30.67
C ASP A 242 -5.84 -5.85 30.30
N PHE A 243 -5.84 -5.51 29.01
CA PHE A 243 -5.03 -4.44 28.40
C PHE A 243 -3.55 -4.55 28.81
N GLY A 244 -2.95 -5.72 28.65
CA GLY A 244 -1.51 -5.94 28.81
C GLY A 244 -1.01 -6.00 30.25
N ILE A 245 -1.90 -6.14 31.25
CA ILE A 245 -1.50 -6.36 32.66
C ILE A 245 -0.98 -7.80 32.83
N SER A 246 -1.64 -8.78 32.23
CA SER A 246 -1.20 -10.18 32.20
C SER A 246 -1.20 -10.74 30.78
N TRP A 247 -0.24 -11.62 30.53
CA TRP A 247 -0.01 -12.23 29.21
C TRP A 247 0.06 -13.75 29.35
N LYS A 248 -0.63 -14.45 28.45
CA LYS A 248 -0.61 -15.90 28.33
C LYS A 248 -0.07 -16.29 26.96
N LYS A 249 0.97 -17.13 26.91
CA LYS A 249 1.35 -17.80 25.66
C LYS A 249 0.24 -18.76 25.25
N VAL A 250 -0.17 -18.71 23.99
CA VAL A 250 -1.27 -19.52 23.47
C VAL A 250 -0.86 -20.48 22.36
N HIS A 251 0.16 -20.16 21.55
CA HIS A 251 0.68 -21.07 20.51
C HIS A 251 2.18 -20.84 20.25
N ASP A 252 2.88 -21.88 19.80
CA ASP A 252 4.31 -21.88 19.43
C ASP A 252 4.50 -22.00 17.90
N SER A 253 5.67 -21.60 17.38
CA SER A 253 6.02 -21.63 15.95
C SER A 253 5.01 -20.90 15.04
N VAL A 254 4.71 -19.64 15.38
CA VAL A 254 3.70 -18.80 14.71
C VAL A 254 4.35 -17.78 13.78
N CYS A 255 4.00 -17.79 12.49
CA CYS A 255 4.68 -17.01 11.46
C CYS A 255 4.01 -15.65 11.21
N LEU A 256 2.80 -15.64 10.64
CA LEU A 256 1.98 -14.45 10.43
C LEU A 256 0.74 -14.51 11.32
N VAL A 257 0.27 -13.34 11.80
CA VAL A 257 -0.91 -13.19 12.66
C VAL A 257 -1.70 -11.96 12.22
N LYS A 258 -3.01 -12.10 11.96
CA LYS A 258 -3.92 -10.97 11.71
C LYS A 258 -5.24 -11.17 12.46
N TRP A 259 -5.79 -10.11 13.06
CA TRP A 259 -7.14 -10.12 13.65
C TRP A 259 -8.19 -10.03 12.54
N GLY A 260 -9.24 -10.85 12.63
CA GLY A 260 -10.46 -10.69 11.83
C GLY A 260 -11.48 -9.76 12.50
N ILE A 261 -12.52 -9.41 11.74
CA ILE A 261 -13.56 -8.43 12.13
C ILE A 261 -14.26 -8.79 13.46
N VAL A 262 -14.53 -10.08 13.72
CA VAL A 262 -15.34 -10.55 14.86
C VAL A 262 -14.46 -11.26 15.89
N ASP A 263 -13.52 -10.50 16.48
CA ASP A 263 -12.59 -10.88 17.57
C ASP A 263 -11.92 -12.27 17.43
N THR A 264 -11.76 -12.71 16.18
CA THR A 264 -11.23 -14.03 15.80
C THR A 264 -9.83 -13.85 15.25
N LEU A 265 -8.86 -14.51 15.87
CA LEU A 265 -7.46 -14.40 15.50
C LEU A 265 -7.09 -15.47 14.48
N PHE A 266 -6.56 -15.07 13.33
CA PHE A 266 -6.03 -15.94 12.29
C PHE A 266 -4.51 -15.93 12.32
N PHE A 267 -3.88 -17.09 12.18
CA PHE A 267 -2.43 -17.20 12.22
C PHE A 267 -1.87 -18.44 11.49
N THR A 268 -0.70 -18.30 10.87
CA THR A 268 0.03 -19.42 10.23
C THR A 268 1.07 -20.03 11.16
N THR A 269 1.31 -21.32 10.99
CA THR A 269 2.27 -22.09 11.81
C THR A 269 3.00 -23.13 10.98
N ASN A 270 4.26 -23.44 11.30
CA ASN A 270 4.95 -24.60 10.75
C ASN A 270 5.15 -25.68 11.83
N PRO A 271 4.64 -26.92 11.63
CA PRO A 271 4.99 -28.07 12.46
C PRO A 271 6.50 -28.34 12.60
N ASN A 272 7.31 -28.01 11.59
CA ASN A 272 8.78 -28.13 11.62
C ASN A 272 9.47 -26.97 12.36
N GLY A 273 8.76 -25.86 12.63
CA GLY A 273 9.28 -24.70 13.35
C GLY A 273 10.01 -23.62 12.54
N SER A 274 10.10 -23.75 11.21
CA SER A 274 10.71 -22.77 10.30
C SER A 274 9.63 -21.94 9.59
N CYS A 275 9.67 -20.61 9.68
CA CYS A 275 8.73 -19.78 8.91
C CYS A 275 9.17 -19.58 7.45
N SER A 276 10.41 -19.96 7.10
CA SER A 276 10.92 -19.94 5.73
C SER A 276 10.39 -21.09 4.85
N ASP A 277 9.75 -22.11 5.44
CA ASP A 277 9.15 -23.24 4.70
C ASP A 277 7.80 -22.84 4.05
N LYS A 278 7.73 -21.65 3.43
CA LYS A 278 6.53 -21.09 2.79
C LYS A 278 5.94 -22.13 1.83
N GLY A 279 4.66 -22.44 1.98
CA GLY A 279 3.96 -23.48 1.22
C GLY A 279 3.77 -24.80 1.96
N THR A 280 4.37 -24.98 3.13
CA THR A 280 4.13 -26.13 4.03
C THR A 280 3.26 -25.78 5.25
N LEU A 281 2.96 -24.50 5.46
CA LEU A 281 2.36 -23.98 6.68
C LEU A 281 0.92 -24.49 6.90
N GLU A 282 0.49 -24.50 8.15
CA GLU A 282 -0.89 -24.67 8.59
C GLU A 282 -1.49 -23.32 8.98
N LEU A 283 -2.61 -22.93 8.37
CA LEU A 283 -3.42 -21.78 8.79
C LEU A 283 -4.40 -22.23 9.88
N LYS A 284 -4.42 -21.49 10.99
CA LYS A 284 -5.24 -21.76 12.18
C LYS A 284 -6.06 -20.54 12.57
N LYS A 285 -7.17 -20.76 13.26
CA LYS A 285 -7.93 -19.72 13.94
C LYS A 285 -8.23 -20.05 15.40
N THR A 286 -8.49 -19.01 16.20
CA THR A 286 -9.13 -19.11 17.52
C THR A 286 -10.15 -17.99 17.70
N SER A 287 -11.37 -18.35 18.14
CA SER A 287 -12.48 -17.43 18.43
C SER A 287 -12.86 -17.46 19.92
N ASP A 288 -12.02 -18.05 20.77
CA ASP A 288 -12.16 -18.07 22.23
C ASP A 288 -10.90 -17.54 22.96
N TYR A 289 -10.05 -16.86 22.17
CA TYR A 289 -8.78 -16.26 22.55
C TYR A 289 -7.83 -17.29 23.20
N GLY A 290 -7.49 -18.33 22.43
CA GLY A 290 -6.47 -19.31 22.78
C GLY A 290 -6.87 -20.26 23.92
N ARG A 291 -8.13 -20.70 23.96
CA ARG A 291 -8.57 -21.89 24.72
C ARG A 291 -8.72 -23.11 23.80
N SER A 292 -9.18 -22.90 22.57
CA SER A 292 -9.21 -23.88 21.49
C SER A 292 -8.67 -23.29 20.19
N PHE A 293 -8.21 -24.19 19.31
CA PHE A 293 -7.67 -23.85 18.00
C PHE A 293 -8.27 -24.77 16.95
N LYS A 294 -8.46 -24.24 15.75
CA LYS A 294 -8.88 -25.01 14.59
C LYS A 294 -7.93 -24.76 13.43
N THR A 295 -7.29 -25.82 12.94
CA THR A 295 -6.61 -25.78 11.64
C THR A 295 -7.67 -25.65 10.56
N ILE A 296 -7.63 -24.52 9.85
CA ILE A 296 -8.54 -24.18 8.75
C ILE A 296 -7.84 -24.22 7.39
N GLY A 297 -6.54 -24.51 7.33
CA GLY A 297 -5.81 -24.76 6.08
C GLY A 297 -4.46 -25.42 6.27
N SER A 298 -3.95 -26.09 5.23
CA SER A 298 -2.63 -26.72 5.20
C SER A 298 -2.02 -26.65 3.80
N ARG A 299 -0.68 -26.76 3.71
CA ARG A 299 0.11 -26.43 2.51
C ARG A 299 -0.04 -24.95 2.11
N ILE A 300 -0.12 -24.09 3.12
CA ILE A 300 -0.31 -22.64 3.00
C ILE A 300 1.02 -21.95 2.73
N TYR A 301 1.03 -21.01 1.80
CA TYR A 301 2.15 -20.11 1.50
C TYR A 301 2.04 -18.83 2.31
N SER A 302 0.96 -18.06 2.11
CA SER A 302 0.57 -16.88 2.92
C SER A 302 -0.97 -16.82 3.03
N PHE A 303 -1.49 -15.91 3.86
CA PHE A 303 -2.93 -15.62 3.96
C PHE A 303 -3.18 -14.12 4.11
N GLY A 304 -4.33 -13.68 3.61
CA GLY A 304 -4.77 -12.28 3.67
C GLY A 304 -6.22 -12.16 4.13
N LEU A 305 -6.58 -10.99 4.64
CA LEU A 305 -7.94 -10.59 4.97
C LEU A 305 -8.31 -9.41 4.09
N GLY A 306 -9.57 -9.30 3.66
CA GLY A 306 -10.04 -8.15 2.87
C GLY A 306 -11.55 -8.08 2.86
N GLY A 307 -12.13 -7.01 3.41
CA GLY A 307 -13.56 -6.96 3.70
C GLY A 307 -14.01 -8.20 4.49
N ARG A 308 -15.12 -8.82 4.07
CA ARG A 308 -15.61 -10.08 4.65
C ARG A 308 -14.86 -11.36 4.22
N PHE A 309 -13.83 -11.25 3.38
CA PHE A 309 -13.17 -12.39 2.74
C PHE A 309 -11.86 -12.77 3.46
N VAL A 310 -11.69 -14.07 3.71
CA VAL A 310 -10.41 -14.67 4.13
C VAL A 310 -9.80 -15.35 2.90
N PHE A 311 -8.61 -14.92 2.49
CA PHE A 311 -7.86 -15.52 1.38
C PHE A 311 -6.67 -16.32 1.89
N ALA A 312 -6.39 -17.45 1.25
CA ALA A 312 -5.19 -18.23 1.51
C ALA A 312 -4.53 -18.63 0.18
N SER A 313 -3.22 -18.38 0.06
CA SER A 313 -2.41 -18.87 -1.05
C SER A 313 -1.95 -20.29 -0.72
N VAL A 314 -2.36 -21.26 -1.54
CA VAL A 314 -2.18 -22.70 -1.27
C VAL A 314 -1.32 -23.34 -2.36
N MET A 315 -0.32 -24.13 -1.96
CA MET A 315 0.55 -24.82 -2.93
C MET A 315 -0.18 -25.94 -3.68
N SER A 316 0.15 -26.10 -4.95
CA SER A 316 -0.20 -27.28 -5.74
C SER A 316 0.44 -28.55 -5.17
N ALA A 317 -0.14 -29.72 -5.48
CA ALA A 317 0.38 -31.03 -5.03
C ALA A 317 1.76 -31.37 -5.61
N THR A 318 2.19 -30.68 -6.68
CA THR A 318 3.53 -30.76 -7.26
C THR A 318 4.57 -29.90 -6.52
N GLY A 319 4.13 -28.99 -5.63
CA GLY A 319 5.01 -28.03 -4.96
C GLY A 319 5.62 -26.96 -5.87
N SER A 320 5.15 -26.82 -7.13
CA SER A 320 5.76 -25.91 -8.13
C SER A 320 5.03 -24.57 -8.32
N THR A 321 3.74 -24.51 -8.01
CA THR A 321 2.85 -23.35 -8.23
C THR A 321 1.90 -23.16 -7.06
N ARG A 322 1.40 -21.93 -6.84
CA ARG A 322 0.43 -21.56 -5.79
C ARG A 322 -0.85 -20.92 -6.32
N MET A 323 -1.96 -21.13 -5.61
CA MET A 323 -3.30 -20.68 -6.03
C MET A 323 -4.16 -20.20 -4.86
N ILE A 324 -4.93 -19.15 -5.10
CA ILE A 324 -5.81 -18.55 -4.08
C ILE A 324 -7.04 -19.42 -3.82
N HIS A 325 -7.31 -19.62 -2.53
CA HIS A 325 -8.60 -20.10 -2.02
C HIS A 325 -9.23 -18.99 -1.17
N VAL A 326 -10.56 -18.93 -1.16
CA VAL A 326 -11.35 -17.92 -0.44
C VAL A 326 -12.34 -18.58 0.51
N SER A 327 -12.63 -17.92 1.63
CA SER A 327 -13.73 -18.23 2.53
C SER A 327 -14.44 -16.95 3.00
N MET A 328 -15.77 -17.02 3.11
CA MET A 328 -16.61 -15.95 3.70
C MET A 328 -17.10 -16.29 5.11
N ASP A 329 -16.92 -17.53 5.56
CA ASP A 329 -17.40 -18.05 6.85
C ASP A 329 -16.26 -18.27 7.85
N GLN A 330 -15.23 -17.42 7.76
CA GLN A 330 -14.04 -17.45 8.60
C GLN A 330 -13.26 -18.77 8.50
N GLY A 331 -13.20 -19.38 7.31
CA GLY A 331 -12.46 -20.63 7.05
C GLY A 331 -13.17 -21.89 7.54
N GLU A 332 -14.51 -21.91 7.60
CA GLU A 332 -15.28 -23.15 7.81
C GLU A 332 -15.47 -23.92 6.50
N VAL A 333 -15.76 -23.20 5.41
CA VAL A 333 -15.84 -23.69 4.04
C VAL A 333 -14.97 -22.83 3.14
N TRP A 334 -14.29 -23.47 2.20
CA TRP A 334 -13.36 -22.84 1.27
C TRP A 334 -13.71 -23.16 -0.16
N ASN A 335 -13.54 -22.17 -1.03
CA ASN A 335 -13.75 -22.26 -2.46
C ASN A 335 -12.47 -21.87 -3.21
N MET A 336 -12.26 -22.44 -4.39
CA MET A 336 -11.10 -22.17 -5.24
C MET A 336 -11.35 -20.92 -6.08
N ALA A 337 -10.52 -19.88 -5.94
CA ALA A 337 -10.63 -18.68 -6.74
C ALA A 337 -10.30 -19.00 -8.22
N GLN A 338 -11.12 -18.49 -9.14
CA GLN A 338 -10.91 -18.65 -10.59
C GLN A 338 -9.89 -17.62 -11.10
N LEU A 339 -8.65 -17.75 -10.62
CA LEU A 339 -7.48 -16.93 -10.97
C LEU A 339 -6.40 -17.82 -11.61
N PRO A 340 -5.50 -17.26 -12.45
CA PRO A 340 -4.33 -17.98 -12.94
C PRO A 340 -3.47 -18.51 -11.79
N MET A 341 -2.94 -19.73 -11.91
CA MET A 341 -1.92 -20.23 -10.96
C MET A 341 -0.59 -19.52 -11.22
N VAL A 342 0.10 -19.13 -10.15
CA VAL A 342 1.40 -18.44 -10.22
C VAL A 342 2.55 -19.34 -9.76
N GLY A 343 3.78 -19.01 -10.17
CA GLY A 343 5.01 -19.67 -9.73
C GLY A 343 5.41 -19.34 -8.29
N HIS A 344 6.72 -19.33 -8.04
CA HIS A 344 7.30 -18.79 -6.78
C HIS A 344 7.65 -17.31 -6.94
N GLU A 345 8.35 -16.96 -8.04
CA GLU A 345 8.85 -15.61 -8.36
C GLU A 345 7.76 -14.55 -8.64
N GLN A 346 6.51 -14.99 -8.80
CA GLN A 346 5.31 -14.16 -8.98
C GLN A 346 4.55 -14.00 -7.66
N PHE A 347 3.65 -13.01 -7.57
CA PHE A 347 2.84 -12.75 -6.37
C PHE A 347 1.34 -12.50 -6.68
N TYR A 348 0.52 -12.46 -5.62
CA TYR A 348 -0.86 -11.97 -5.63
C TYR A 348 -0.98 -10.81 -4.64
N SER A 349 -1.70 -9.74 -4.99
CA SER A 349 -1.92 -8.61 -4.08
C SER A 349 -3.38 -8.16 -4.05
N ILE A 350 -3.90 -7.89 -2.85
CA ILE A 350 -5.26 -7.37 -2.64
C ILE A 350 -5.20 -5.84 -2.76
N LEU A 351 -5.50 -5.32 -3.94
CA LEU A 351 -5.42 -3.88 -4.24
C LEU A 351 -6.48 -3.06 -3.50
N ALA A 352 -7.67 -3.64 -3.34
CA ALA A 352 -8.75 -3.12 -2.49
C ALA A 352 -9.81 -4.21 -2.28
N ALA A 353 -10.44 -4.20 -1.10
CA ALA A 353 -11.56 -5.08 -0.77
C ALA A 353 -12.65 -4.29 -0.04
N ASN A 354 -13.91 -4.64 -0.27
CA ASN A 354 -15.06 -4.18 0.50
C ASN A 354 -16.02 -5.37 0.76
N ASP A 355 -17.22 -5.10 1.27
CA ASP A 355 -18.20 -6.17 1.53
C ASP A 355 -18.82 -6.75 0.25
N ASP A 356 -18.70 -6.09 -0.89
CA ASP A 356 -19.29 -6.54 -2.17
C ASP A 356 -18.30 -7.29 -3.06
N MET A 357 -17.01 -6.94 -3.06
CA MET A 357 -16.02 -7.47 -4.00
C MET A 357 -14.57 -7.18 -3.61
N VAL A 358 -13.65 -7.78 -4.37
CA VAL A 358 -12.20 -7.62 -4.23
C VAL A 358 -11.54 -7.35 -5.59
N PHE A 359 -10.67 -6.35 -5.62
CA PHE A 359 -9.67 -6.14 -6.67
C PHE A 359 -8.43 -6.96 -6.33
N MET A 360 -8.09 -7.94 -7.18
CA MET A 360 -6.92 -8.79 -7.03
C MET A 360 -5.93 -8.52 -8.16
N HIS A 361 -4.68 -8.19 -7.81
CA HIS A 361 -3.56 -8.23 -8.75
C HIS A 361 -3.03 -9.65 -8.88
N VAL A 362 -2.71 -10.05 -10.11
CA VAL A 362 -1.93 -11.26 -10.43
C VAL A 362 -0.74 -10.81 -11.25
N ASP A 363 0.46 -11.10 -10.77
CA ASP A 363 1.72 -10.75 -11.43
C ASP A 363 1.93 -11.56 -12.73
N GLU A 364 2.51 -10.95 -13.76
CA GLU A 364 2.80 -11.61 -15.04
C GLU A 364 4.06 -12.49 -14.92
N ALA A 365 4.23 -13.48 -15.81
CA ALA A 365 5.34 -14.44 -15.67
C ALA A 365 6.71 -13.83 -16.05
N GLY A 366 7.56 -13.63 -15.03
CA GLY A 366 8.94 -13.13 -15.16
C GLY A 366 9.07 -11.65 -14.78
N ASP A 367 10.31 -11.18 -14.60
CA ASP A 367 10.63 -9.81 -14.15
C ASP A 367 10.18 -8.75 -15.18
N SER A 368 8.92 -8.34 -15.06
CA SER A 368 8.21 -7.51 -16.02
C SER A 368 7.71 -6.18 -15.45
N GLY A 369 7.64 -6.07 -14.12
CA GLY A 369 7.10 -4.90 -13.40
C GLY A 369 5.63 -4.61 -13.69
N MET A 370 4.87 -5.60 -14.17
CA MET A 370 3.46 -5.45 -14.52
C MET A 370 2.68 -6.76 -14.35
N GLY A 371 1.38 -6.63 -14.15
CA GLY A 371 0.45 -7.77 -14.07
C GLY A 371 -0.95 -7.41 -14.54
N THR A 372 -1.94 -8.16 -14.08
CA THR A 372 -3.35 -7.99 -14.45
C THR A 372 -4.22 -7.81 -13.21
N ILE A 373 -5.11 -6.80 -13.23
CA ILE A 373 -6.19 -6.65 -12.23
C ILE A 373 -7.37 -7.53 -12.62
N TYR A 374 -7.87 -8.27 -11.64
CA TYR A 374 -9.12 -9.00 -11.68
C TYR A 374 -10.12 -8.45 -10.64
N VAL A 375 -11.41 -8.45 -10.99
CA VAL A 375 -12.52 -8.08 -10.09
C VAL A 375 -13.38 -9.31 -9.80
N SER A 376 -13.66 -9.57 -8.52
CA SER A 376 -14.38 -10.75 -8.05
C SER A 376 -15.90 -10.73 -8.29
N ASP A 377 -16.56 -11.86 -8.03
CA ASP A 377 -17.97 -11.90 -7.67
C ASP A 377 -18.19 -11.59 -6.18
N ASP A 378 -19.44 -11.47 -5.77
CA ASP A 378 -19.89 -11.24 -4.39
C ASP A 378 -19.46 -12.34 -3.42
N ARG A 379 -19.09 -13.50 -3.95
CA ARG A 379 -18.59 -14.66 -3.22
C ARG A 379 -17.06 -14.66 -3.08
N GLY A 380 -16.35 -13.75 -3.76
CA GLY A 380 -14.88 -13.72 -3.81
C GLY A 380 -14.25 -14.85 -4.62
N THR A 381 -15.04 -15.55 -5.45
CA THR A 381 -14.69 -16.85 -6.07
C THR A 381 -14.47 -16.77 -7.58
N VAL A 382 -15.34 -16.06 -8.29
CA VAL A 382 -15.35 -16.00 -9.75
C VAL A 382 -14.80 -14.65 -10.18
N PHE A 383 -13.62 -14.64 -10.80
CA PHE A 383 -12.92 -13.42 -11.15
C PHE A 383 -13.06 -13.07 -12.63
N SER A 384 -13.16 -11.77 -12.91
CA SER A 384 -13.26 -11.18 -14.25
C SER A 384 -12.04 -10.30 -14.52
N LYS A 385 -11.45 -10.42 -15.71
CA LYS A 385 -10.27 -9.61 -16.11
C LYS A 385 -10.71 -8.16 -16.32
N SER A 386 -10.15 -7.24 -15.53
CA SER A 386 -10.56 -5.83 -15.46
C SER A 386 -9.54 -4.90 -16.14
N LEU A 387 -8.25 -5.07 -15.88
CA LEU A 387 -7.18 -4.23 -16.46
C LEU A 387 -5.92 -5.06 -16.70
N GLU A 388 -5.43 -5.06 -17.94
CA GLU A 388 -4.16 -5.69 -18.31
C GLU A 388 -3.00 -4.68 -18.18
N ARG A 389 -1.78 -5.18 -18.00
CA ARG A 389 -0.53 -4.38 -17.97
C ARG A 389 -0.52 -3.31 -16.87
N HIS A 390 -1.16 -3.62 -15.74
CA HIS A 390 -1.13 -2.84 -14.52
C HIS A 390 0.28 -2.76 -13.95
N LEU A 391 0.77 -1.56 -13.63
CA LEU A 391 2.08 -1.36 -13.01
C LEU A 391 2.09 -1.90 -11.58
N TYR A 392 3.01 -2.83 -11.28
CA TYR A 392 3.30 -3.28 -9.92
C TYR A 392 4.75 -3.78 -9.91
N THR A 393 5.65 -3.20 -9.11
CA THR A 393 7.07 -3.58 -9.16
C THR A 393 7.39 -4.77 -8.26
N SER A 394 7.94 -5.84 -8.86
CA SER A 394 8.46 -7.01 -8.14
C SER A 394 9.61 -6.65 -7.18
N THR A 395 10.35 -5.57 -7.48
CA THR A 395 11.26 -4.92 -6.52
C THR A 395 10.55 -3.73 -5.86
N GLY A 396 10.39 -3.77 -4.54
CA GLY A 396 9.85 -2.67 -3.74
C GLY A 396 8.34 -2.70 -3.49
N GLY A 397 7.56 -3.46 -4.28
CA GLY A 397 6.12 -3.60 -4.08
C GLY A 397 5.30 -2.39 -4.53
N ASP A 398 5.89 -1.46 -5.30
CA ASP A 398 5.25 -0.20 -5.64
C ASP A 398 4.11 -0.37 -6.64
N THR A 399 2.95 0.17 -6.30
CA THR A 399 1.76 0.27 -7.14
C THR A 399 1.16 1.68 -7.03
N ASP A 400 0.72 2.24 -8.16
CA ASP A 400 0.00 3.53 -8.21
C ASP A 400 -1.52 3.36 -7.99
N PHE A 401 -2.00 2.15 -7.67
CA PHE A 401 -3.42 1.87 -7.46
C PHE A 401 -3.97 2.65 -6.27
N THR A 402 -4.91 3.57 -6.54
CA THR A 402 -5.45 4.54 -5.59
C THR A 402 -6.98 4.51 -5.60
N ASN A 403 -7.59 4.22 -4.46
CA ASN A 403 -9.03 4.36 -4.24
C ASN A 403 -9.39 5.84 -4.04
N VAL A 404 -10.27 6.39 -4.88
CA VAL A 404 -10.70 7.80 -4.77
C VAL A 404 -11.88 7.89 -3.80
N THR A 405 -11.56 7.83 -2.51
CA THR A 405 -12.50 7.79 -1.37
C THR A 405 -13.58 8.88 -1.37
N SER A 406 -13.35 10.01 -2.06
CA SER A 406 -14.31 11.11 -2.14
C SER A 406 -15.45 10.92 -3.17
N LEU A 407 -15.41 9.88 -4.02
CA LEU A 407 -16.53 9.55 -4.90
C LEU A 407 -16.66 8.04 -5.15
N ARG A 408 -17.86 7.50 -4.95
CA ARG A 408 -18.13 6.05 -5.00
C ARG A 408 -17.76 5.45 -6.36
N GLY A 409 -17.09 4.29 -6.31
CA GLY A 409 -16.75 3.47 -7.47
C GLY A 409 -15.55 3.96 -8.30
N VAL A 410 -14.89 5.05 -7.89
CA VAL A 410 -13.75 5.64 -8.62
C VAL A 410 -12.41 5.10 -8.12
N TYR A 411 -11.59 4.60 -9.05
CA TYR A 411 -10.23 4.15 -8.78
C TYR A 411 -9.27 4.66 -9.87
N LEU A 412 -8.06 5.05 -9.46
CA LEU A 412 -6.95 5.45 -10.32
C LEU A 412 -5.86 4.39 -10.29
N THR A 413 -5.13 4.18 -11.38
CA THR A 413 -3.86 3.45 -11.37
C THR A 413 -3.03 3.75 -12.63
N SER A 414 -1.77 3.32 -12.66
CA SER A 414 -0.87 3.40 -13.81
C SER A 414 -0.81 2.08 -14.57
N VAL A 415 -0.78 2.16 -15.90
CA VAL A 415 -0.47 1.02 -16.80
C VAL A 415 0.80 1.28 -17.59
N LEU A 416 1.54 0.20 -17.88
CA LEU A 416 2.73 0.22 -18.72
C LEU A 416 2.33 -0.09 -20.17
N ALA A 417 2.23 0.92 -21.02
CA ALA A 417 1.82 0.75 -22.42
C ALA A 417 2.89 0.03 -23.28
N HIS A 418 2.48 -0.47 -24.45
CA HIS A 418 3.36 -1.23 -25.36
C HIS A 418 4.54 -0.44 -25.96
N ASP A 419 4.53 0.88 -25.87
CA ASP A 419 5.63 1.77 -26.23
C ASP A 419 6.61 2.03 -25.07
N GLY A 420 6.40 1.39 -23.91
CA GLY A 420 7.15 1.62 -22.68
C GLY A 420 6.71 2.87 -21.91
N SER A 421 5.69 3.61 -22.38
CA SER A 421 5.19 4.79 -21.65
C SER A 421 4.28 4.40 -20.49
N MET A 422 4.46 5.05 -19.35
CA MET A 422 3.52 4.97 -18.24
C MET A 422 2.30 5.86 -18.50
N ARG A 423 1.11 5.38 -18.19
CA ARG A 423 -0.15 6.11 -18.43
C ARG A 423 -1.12 5.88 -17.28
N THR A 424 -1.58 6.96 -16.63
CA THR A 424 -2.65 6.85 -15.65
C THR A 424 -4.01 6.60 -16.32
N VAL A 425 -4.73 5.62 -15.80
CA VAL A 425 -6.11 5.29 -16.16
C VAL A 425 -7.03 5.42 -14.95
N VAL A 426 -8.31 5.61 -15.22
CA VAL A 426 -9.35 5.76 -14.22
C VAL A 426 -10.57 4.90 -14.57
N THR A 427 -11.09 4.18 -13.59
CA THR A 427 -12.45 3.60 -13.63
C THR A 427 -13.37 4.43 -12.76
N PHE A 428 -14.65 4.46 -13.12
CA PHE A 428 -15.71 5.10 -12.33
C PHE A 428 -16.79 4.09 -11.91
N ASP A 429 -16.71 2.87 -12.44
CA ASP A 429 -17.69 1.78 -12.41
C ASP A 429 -17.07 0.53 -11.77
N GLN A 430 -16.31 0.70 -10.68
CA GLN A 430 -15.71 -0.40 -9.91
C GLN A 430 -14.86 -1.39 -10.74
N GLY A 431 -14.13 -0.87 -11.72
CA GLY A 431 -13.27 -1.67 -12.61
C GLY A 431 -14.01 -2.31 -13.79
N GLY A 432 -15.29 -2.00 -14.01
CA GLY A 432 -16.00 -2.38 -15.23
C GLY A 432 -15.34 -1.80 -16.48
N LYS A 433 -14.93 -0.53 -16.43
CA LYS A 433 -14.38 0.20 -17.58
C LYS A 433 -13.31 1.21 -17.15
N TRP A 434 -12.09 0.96 -17.61
CA TRP A 434 -10.98 1.89 -17.48
C TRP A 434 -10.95 2.85 -18.68
N ARG A 435 -10.74 4.15 -18.43
CA ARG A 435 -10.53 5.19 -19.45
C ARG A 435 -9.32 6.07 -19.07
N PRO A 436 -8.50 6.55 -20.02
CA PRO A 436 -7.44 7.52 -19.70
C PRO A 436 -8.02 8.83 -19.15
N LEU A 437 -7.27 9.52 -18.29
CA LEU A 437 -7.68 10.81 -17.75
C LEU A 437 -7.87 11.86 -18.86
N LYS A 438 -8.99 12.60 -18.80
CA LYS A 438 -9.25 13.75 -19.69
C LYS A 438 -8.15 14.80 -19.47
N LYS A 439 -7.68 15.46 -20.53
CA LYS A 439 -6.72 16.56 -20.39
C LYS A 439 -7.26 17.65 -19.44
N PRO A 440 -6.40 18.32 -18.65
CA PRO A 440 -6.84 19.42 -17.79
C PRO A 440 -7.46 20.56 -18.60
N TRP A 441 -8.41 21.30 -18.02
CA TRP A 441 -9.10 22.38 -18.73
C TRP A 441 -8.22 23.64 -18.89
N ASN A 442 -7.41 23.94 -17.88
CA ASN A 442 -6.48 25.09 -17.82
C ASN A 442 -5.00 24.71 -17.95
N GLY A 443 -4.68 23.43 -18.14
CA GLY A 443 -3.30 23.00 -18.34
C GLY A 443 -2.84 23.32 -19.75
N GLU A 444 -1.81 24.15 -19.86
CA GLU A 444 -0.90 24.12 -21.00
C GLU A 444 -0.24 22.72 -20.98
N CYS A 445 -0.38 21.97 -22.07
CA CYS A 445 0.24 20.67 -22.21
C CYS A 445 1.70 20.87 -22.61
N ASP A 446 2.63 20.25 -21.90
CA ASP A 446 4.04 20.57 -22.13
C ASP A 446 4.50 20.05 -23.50
N SER A 447 5.16 20.91 -24.25
CA SER A 447 5.23 20.84 -25.72
C SER A 447 6.53 20.21 -26.24
N THR A 448 7.00 19.17 -25.55
CA THR A 448 8.06 18.28 -26.03
C THR A 448 7.50 17.38 -27.15
N ALA A 449 7.56 17.88 -28.39
CA ALA A 449 7.37 17.17 -29.67
C ALA A 449 6.02 16.47 -29.96
N GLY A 450 5.07 16.39 -29.03
CA GLY A 450 3.78 15.71 -29.24
C GLY A 450 2.67 16.53 -29.93
N ASP A 451 1.61 15.83 -30.38
CA ASP A 451 0.37 16.47 -30.87
C ASP A 451 -0.42 17.04 -29.68
N PRO A 452 -0.79 18.34 -29.67
CA PRO A 452 -1.63 18.93 -28.61
C PRO A 452 -2.96 18.21 -28.36
N ASN A 453 -3.48 17.46 -29.33
CA ASN A 453 -4.70 16.65 -29.20
C ASN A 453 -4.48 15.32 -28.46
N LEU A 454 -3.23 14.86 -28.33
CA LEU A 454 -2.85 13.62 -27.61
C LEU A 454 -2.38 13.87 -26.17
N CYS A 455 -2.47 15.11 -25.70
CA CYS A 455 -2.21 15.49 -24.31
C CYS A 455 -3.14 14.77 -23.32
N ARG A 456 -2.57 14.20 -22.25
CA ARG A 456 -3.32 13.58 -21.13
C ARG A 456 -2.72 14.00 -19.79
N LEU A 457 -3.47 13.83 -18.71
CA LEU A 457 -2.95 14.00 -17.36
C LEU A 457 -2.32 12.69 -16.87
N HIS A 458 -1.10 12.75 -16.34
CA HIS A 458 -0.46 11.67 -15.61
C HIS A 458 -0.40 12.04 -14.13
N ILE A 459 -0.88 11.18 -13.25
CA ILE A 459 -0.83 11.33 -11.79
C ILE A 459 0.47 10.71 -11.27
N HIS A 460 1.10 11.33 -10.28
CA HIS A 460 2.21 10.71 -9.56
C HIS A 460 1.70 10.11 -8.25
N ALA A 461 1.99 8.83 -8.01
CA ALA A 461 1.75 8.11 -6.77
C ALA A 461 3.00 7.29 -6.39
N SER A 462 2.83 6.17 -5.69
CA SER A 462 3.89 5.42 -4.99
C SER A 462 5.13 5.15 -5.85
N TYR A 463 4.96 4.68 -7.09
CA TYR A 463 6.07 4.38 -7.99
C TYR A 463 6.91 5.64 -8.32
N SER A 464 6.25 6.78 -8.46
CA SER A 464 6.95 8.06 -8.70
C SER A 464 7.80 8.47 -7.50
N THR A 465 7.33 8.18 -6.28
CA THR A 465 8.04 8.45 -5.02
C THR A 465 9.21 7.49 -4.82
N SER A 466 9.06 6.19 -5.09
CA SER A 466 10.15 5.21 -4.94
C SER A 466 11.26 5.40 -5.99
N MET A 467 10.90 5.85 -7.20
CA MET A 467 11.83 6.34 -8.22
C MET A 467 12.49 7.69 -7.87
N LYS A 468 12.23 8.24 -6.68
CA LYS A 468 12.84 9.46 -6.13
C LYS A 468 12.59 10.70 -6.98
N LEU A 469 11.44 10.76 -7.66
CA LEU A 469 10.97 11.99 -8.29
C LEU A 469 10.58 13.01 -7.21
N ASN A 470 10.46 14.28 -7.61
CA ASN A 470 10.15 15.38 -6.69
C ASN A 470 8.63 15.42 -6.35
N VAL A 471 8.15 14.35 -5.71
CA VAL A 471 6.76 14.05 -5.37
C VAL A 471 6.65 13.92 -3.84
N PRO A 472 6.30 15.00 -3.12
CA PRO A 472 6.33 15.01 -1.65
C PRO A 472 5.15 14.31 -0.97
N MET A 473 4.04 14.05 -1.68
CA MET A 473 2.86 13.37 -1.15
C MET A 473 2.20 12.52 -2.24
N LEU A 474 1.44 11.52 -1.82
CA LEU A 474 0.55 10.74 -2.70
C LEU A 474 -0.76 11.50 -2.98
N PRO A 475 -1.59 11.06 -3.95
CA PRO A 475 -2.90 11.65 -4.18
C PRO A 475 -3.79 11.58 -2.92
N LEU A 476 -4.49 12.68 -2.62
CA LEU A 476 -5.32 12.84 -1.43
C LEU A 476 -6.79 13.03 -1.81
N SER A 477 -7.65 12.16 -1.29
CA SER A 477 -9.10 12.32 -1.26
C SER A 477 -9.64 11.92 0.12
N GLU A 478 -10.73 12.55 0.55
CA GLU A 478 -11.37 12.32 1.84
C GLU A 478 -12.88 12.10 1.62
N PRO A 479 -13.53 11.11 2.25
CA PRO A 479 -14.91 10.74 1.92
C PRO A 479 -15.93 11.83 2.27
N ASN A 480 -15.65 12.67 3.27
CA ASN A 480 -16.47 13.83 3.62
C ASN A 480 -16.26 15.03 2.66
N ALA A 481 -15.16 15.07 1.91
CA ALA A 481 -14.86 16.08 0.90
C ALA A 481 -15.36 15.65 -0.50
N VAL A 482 -16.67 15.39 -0.61
CA VAL A 482 -17.33 14.76 -1.77
C VAL A 482 -16.86 15.33 -3.12
N GLY A 483 -16.29 14.44 -3.96
CA GLY A 483 -15.78 14.72 -5.30
C GLY A 483 -14.40 15.39 -5.35
N LEU A 484 -13.80 15.75 -4.22
CA LEU A 484 -12.50 16.42 -4.19
C LEU A 484 -11.33 15.42 -4.25
N VAL A 485 -10.37 15.68 -5.13
CA VAL A 485 -9.11 14.93 -5.24
C VAL A 485 -7.98 15.92 -5.48
N LEU A 486 -6.90 15.84 -4.71
CA LEU A 486 -5.66 16.58 -4.93
C LEU A 486 -4.55 15.61 -5.35
N ALA A 487 -3.72 15.98 -6.31
CA ALA A 487 -2.60 15.16 -6.74
C ALA A 487 -1.46 15.98 -7.37
N HIS A 488 -0.22 15.51 -7.20
CA HIS A 488 0.89 15.88 -8.06
C HIS A 488 0.72 15.23 -9.43
N ALA A 489 0.82 16.02 -10.49
CA ALA A 489 0.57 15.52 -11.84
C ALA A 489 1.30 16.32 -12.93
N ALA A 490 1.45 15.70 -14.10
CA ALA A 490 2.04 16.28 -15.30
C ALA A 490 1.07 16.19 -16.50
N ALA A 491 1.01 17.24 -17.32
CA ALA A 491 0.19 17.30 -18.52
C ALA A 491 1.03 16.95 -19.76
N LEU A 492 1.17 15.65 -20.03
CA LEU A 492 2.13 15.11 -21.01
C LEU A 492 1.53 15.01 -22.41
N CYS A 493 2.23 15.53 -23.42
CA CYS A 493 1.93 15.28 -24.82
C CYS A 493 2.61 13.98 -25.28
N PHE A 494 1.84 12.98 -25.69
CA PHE A 494 2.41 11.76 -26.29
C PHE A 494 2.76 12.03 -27.76
N ALA A 495 4.06 12.07 -28.07
CA ALA A 495 4.53 12.03 -29.45
C ALA A 495 4.33 10.63 -30.05
N GLY A 496 3.95 10.55 -31.32
CA GLY A 496 3.79 9.27 -32.06
C GLY A 496 5.12 8.61 -32.45
N SER A 497 6.19 8.87 -31.70
CA SER A 497 7.55 8.36 -31.94
C SER A 497 8.08 7.69 -30.69
N VAL A 498 8.60 6.47 -30.85
CA VAL A 498 9.25 5.73 -29.76
C VAL A 498 10.51 6.47 -29.31
N GLY A 499 10.71 6.61 -27.99
CA GLY A 499 12.03 6.85 -27.40
C GLY A 499 12.27 8.14 -26.62
N GLU A 500 11.36 9.12 -26.63
CA GLU A 500 11.45 10.23 -25.65
C GLU A 500 10.72 9.83 -24.35
N ALA A 501 11.47 9.81 -23.25
CA ALA A 501 10.99 9.37 -21.94
C ALA A 501 9.99 10.35 -21.32
N VAL A 502 9.22 9.86 -20.33
CA VAL A 502 8.40 10.69 -19.43
C VAL A 502 9.22 11.88 -18.96
N SER A 503 8.73 13.10 -19.21
CA SER A 503 9.50 14.31 -18.94
C SER A 503 9.83 14.42 -17.46
N VAL A 504 11.12 14.40 -17.11
CA VAL A 504 11.62 14.53 -15.72
C VAL A 504 11.54 16.00 -15.28
N LEU A 505 10.32 16.51 -15.24
CA LEU A 505 9.95 17.86 -14.83
C LEU A 505 9.34 17.82 -13.43
N SER A 506 9.53 18.89 -12.66
CA SER A 506 8.88 19.03 -11.35
C SER A 506 7.36 19.05 -11.52
N PRO A 507 6.60 18.21 -10.80
CA PRO A 507 5.15 18.14 -10.98
C PRO A 507 4.46 19.41 -10.47
N ASP A 508 3.39 19.80 -11.16
CA ASP A 508 2.44 20.80 -10.67
C ASP A 508 1.36 20.09 -9.81
N VAL A 509 0.64 20.83 -8.97
CA VAL A 509 -0.50 20.27 -8.22
C VAL A 509 -1.79 20.54 -8.98
N PHE A 510 -2.57 19.48 -9.17
CA PHE A 510 -3.87 19.50 -9.81
C PHE A 510 -4.96 19.11 -8.80
N VAL A 511 -6.14 19.68 -9.00
CA VAL A 511 -7.37 19.33 -8.30
C VAL A 511 -8.39 18.82 -9.29
N SER A 512 -9.11 17.78 -8.89
CA SER A 512 -10.45 17.48 -9.39
C SER A 512 -11.45 17.84 -8.30
N ASN A 513 -12.62 18.37 -8.68
CA ASN A 513 -13.74 18.58 -7.77
C ASN A 513 -15.01 17.81 -8.21
N ASP A 514 -14.88 16.83 -9.10
CA ASP A 514 -15.97 15.98 -9.58
C ASP A 514 -15.65 14.47 -9.51
N GLY A 515 -14.67 14.09 -8.69
CA GLY A 515 -14.20 12.70 -8.53
C GLY A 515 -13.40 12.17 -9.71
N GLY A 516 -12.67 13.04 -10.42
CA GLY A 516 -11.69 12.67 -11.45
C GLY A 516 -12.20 12.77 -12.89
N TYR A 517 -13.44 13.24 -13.10
CA TYR A 517 -13.99 13.46 -14.45
C TYR A 517 -13.33 14.67 -15.13
N THR A 518 -13.01 15.72 -14.39
CA THR A 518 -12.26 16.90 -14.87
C THR A 518 -11.21 17.35 -13.87
N TRP A 519 -10.12 17.90 -14.39
CA TRP A 519 -8.95 18.31 -13.60
C TRP A 519 -8.49 19.71 -13.97
N PHE A 520 -7.91 20.40 -12.99
CA PHE A 520 -7.35 21.73 -13.16
C PHE A 520 -6.09 21.94 -12.32
N ARG A 521 -5.08 22.60 -12.90
CA ARG A 521 -3.88 23.02 -12.17
C ARG A 521 -4.26 24.10 -11.17
N VAL A 522 -3.84 23.94 -9.92
CA VAL A 522 -4.09 24.90 -8.82
C VAL A 522 -2.82 25.59 -8.34
N LEU A 523 -1.70 24.86 -8.26
CA LEU A 523 -0.41 25.35 -7.80
C LEU A 523 0.68 24.91 -8.77
N ARG A 524 1.74 25.71 -8.90
CA ARG A 524 2.91 25.40 -9.73
C ARG A 524 4.04 24.85 -8.87
N GLY A 525 4.68 23.77 -9.31
CA GLY A 525 5.68 23.02 -8.54
C GLY A 525 5.08 22.21 -7.38
N PRO A 526 5.88 21.31 -6.78
CA PRO A 526 5.42 20.40 -5.75
C PRO A 526 5.08 21.12 -4.45
N HIS A 527 3.96 20.74 -3.84
CA HIS A 527 3.53 21.20 -2.52
C HIS A 527 3.15 20.00 -1.63
N HIS A 528 3.29 20.15 -0.32
CA HIS A 528 2.50 19.38 0.63
C HIS A 528 1.11 20.01 0.73
N TYR A 529 0.05 19.21 0.85
CA TYR A 529 -1.34 19.67 0.90
C TYR A 529 -2.19 18.94 1.95
N ALA A 530 -3.23 19.61 2.45
CA ALA A 530 -4.19 19.06 3.40
C ALA A 530 -5.63 19.53 3.09
N ILE A 531 -6.58 18.64 3.38
CA ILE A 531 -8.02 18.91 3.36
C ILE A 531 -8.46 19.20 4.80
N LEU A 532 -9.25 20.25 5.00
CA LEU A 532 -9.79 20.69 6.29
C LEU A 532 -11.28 21.02 6.15
N ASP A 533 -12.02 21.00 7.27
CA ASP A 533 -13.48 21.19 7.33
C ASP A 533 -14.26 20.42 6.24
N SER A 534 -13.97 19.12 6.08
CA SER A 534 -14.56 18.26 5.06
C SER A 534 -14.47 18.86 3.64
N GLY A 535 -13.35 19.52 3.31
CA GLY A 535 -13.14 20.21 2.03
C GLY A 535 -13.73 21.63 1.95
N GLY A 536 -14.16 22.22 3.07
CA GLY A 536 -14.46 23.66 3.15
C GLY A 536 -13.21 24.55 3.09
N LEU A 537 -12.05 24.00 3.49
CA LEU A 537 -10.76 24.67 3.46
C LEU A 537 -9.68 23.73 2.92
N LEU A 538 -8.85 24.23 2.01
CA LEU A 538 -7.64 23.56 1.52
C LEU A 538 -6.42 24.35 1.93
N ALA A 539 -5.36 23.66 2.33
CA ALA A 539 -4.09 24.25 2.73
C ALA A 539 -2.93 23.59 1.96
N ALA A 540 -1.89 24.36 1.65
CA ALA A 540 -0.70 23.86 0.95
C ALA A 540 0.57 24.63 1.33
N VAL A 541 1.68 23.91 1.48
CA VAL A 541 3.03 24.45 1.73
C VAL A 541 3.95 24.04 0.58
N GLU A 542 4.73 24.98 0.05
CA GLU A 542 5.63 24.73 -1.08
C GLU A 542 6.77 23.78 -0.67
N HIS A 543 6.98 22.70 -1.43
CA HIS A 543 8.02 21.73 -1.09
C HIS A 543 9.38 22.17 -1.65
N ASN A 544 10.28 22.54 -0.74
CA ASN A 544 11.65 22.91 -1.09
C ASN A 544 12.63 22.39 -0.02
N PRO A 545 13.36 21.29 -0.27
CA PRO A 545 14.26 20.72 0.74
C PRO A 545 15.53 21.55 0.98
N ASN A 546 15.86 22.48 0.07
CA ASN A 546 17.10 23.26 0.12
C ASN A 546 16.91 24.67 0.71
N HIS A 547 15.68 25.11 0.95
CA HIS A 547 15.36 26.46 1.40
C HIS A 547 14.27 26.46 2.47
N PRO A 548 14.47 27.13 3.62
CA PRO A 548 13.47 27.17 4.67
C PRO A 548 12.28 28.04 4.26
N VAL A 549 11.09 27.66 4.71
CA VAL A 549 9.81 28.29 4.34
C VAL A 549 9.21 29.04 5.53
N SER A 550 8.41 30.08 5.23
CA SER A 550 7.62 30.84 6.20
C SER A 550 6.18 31.12 5.74
N GLN A 551 5.81 30.65 4.55
CA GLN A 551 4.52 30.94 3.91
C GLN A 551 3.70 29.68 3.72
N ILE A 552 2.41 29.79 4.00
CA ILE A 552 1.38 28.79 3.69
C ILE A 552 0.37 29.40 2.71
N LYS A 553 -0.15 28.57 1.82
CA LYS A 553 -1.15 28.92 0.81
C LYS A 553 -2.46 28.26 1.23
N PHE A 554 -3.58 28.98 1.17
CA PHE A 554 -4.89 28.41 1.52
C PHE A 554 -6.02 28.86 0.59
N SER A 555 -7.03 28.03 0.43
CA SER A 555 -8.20 28.24 -0.45
C SER A 555 -9.48 27.83 0.26
N THR A 556 -10.55 28.61 0.11
CA THR A 556 -11.90 28.30 0.64
C THR A 556 -12.91 28.00 -0.48
N ASP A 557 -12.45 27.68 -1.70
CA ASP A 557 -13.28 27.57 -2.90
C ASP A 557 -12.94 26.33 -3.76
N GLU A 558 -12.55 25.22 -3.12
CA GLU A 558 -12.08 23.99 -3.78
C GLU A 558 -10.84 24.20 -4.67
N GLY A 559 -9.97 25.16 -4.33
CA GLY A 559 -8.65 25.34 -4.95
C GLY A 559 -8.60 26.31 -6.14
N GLN A 560 -9.64 27.11 -6.36
CA GLN A 560 -9.70 28.04 -7.50
C GLN A 560 -8.96 29.37 -7.20
N CYS A 561 -9.07 29.89 -5.97
CA CYS A 561 -8.43 31.12 -5.52
C CYS A 561 -7.61 30.87 -4.24
N TRP A 562 -6.29 31.01 -4.36
CA TRP A 562 -5.35 30.83 -3.24
C TRP A 562 -4.91 32.16 -2.64
N ASN A 563 -4.98 32.25 -1.32
CA ASN A 563 -4.44 33.35 -0.52
C ASN A 563 -3.11 32.88 0.11
N VAL A 564 -2.17 33.81 0.36
CA VAL A 564 -0.87 33.50 0.97
C VAL A 564 -0.80 34.15 2.34
N TYR A 565 -0.40 33.38 3.36
CA TYR A 565 -0.21 33.83 4.72
C TYR A 565 1.21 33.51 5.20
N ASN A 566 1.88 34.49 5.79
CA ASN A 566 3.22 34.33 6.36
C ASN A 566 3.11 33.89 7.83
N PHE A 567 3.24 32.59 8.09
CA PHE A 567 2.97 31.98 9.39
C PHE A 567 4.08 32.19 10.43
N THR A 568 5.28 32.63 10.01
CA THR A 568 6.39 32.90 10.93
C THR A 568 7.31 34.01 10.41
N GLU A 569 7.97 34.70 11.33
CA GLU A 569 8.99 35.71 11.02
C GLU A 569 10.41 35.09 10.94
N GLU A 570 10.56 33.85 11.42
CA GLU A 570 11.79 33.05 11.40
C GLU A 570 11.54 31.74 10.62
N PRO A 571 11.94 31.66 9.33
CA PRO A 571 11.71 30.48 8.48
C PRO A 571 12.23 29.16 9.08
N LEU A 572 11.63 28.05 8.69
CA LEU A 572 12.00 26.69 9.12
C LEU A 572 12.18 25.75 7.92
N TYR A 573 13.06 24.77 8.03
CA TYR A 573 13.15 23.69 7.04
C TYR A 573 12.00 22.73 7.27
N PHE A 574 11.07 22.70 6.32
CA PHE A 574 9.79 22.02 6.43
C PHE A 574 9.93 20.51 6.22
N THR A 575 9.28 19.71 7.06
CA THR A 575 9.26 18.25 6.94
C THR A 575 7.87 17.67 6.67
N GLY A 576 6.79 18.26 7.19
CA GLY A 576 5.44 17.71 6.96
C GLY A 576 4.29 18.54 7.54
N LEU A 577 3.06 18.17 7.14
CA LEU A 577 1.82 18.64 7.73
C LEU A 577 1.26 17.58 8.68
N ALA A 578 0.63 18.01 9.78
CA ALA A 578 -0.18 17.16 10.63
C ALA A 578 -1.54 17.83 10.91
N SER A 579 -2.62 17.12 10.60
CA SER A 579 -4.01 17.47 10.95
C SER A 579 -4.68 16.26 11.61
N GLU A 580 -5.78 16.50 12.31
CA GLU A 580 -6.64 15.42 12.81
C GLU A 580 -7.10 14.52 11.63
N PRO A 581 -7.05 13.18 11.76
CA PRO A 581 -7.52 12.26 10.72
C PRO A 581 -8.99 12.49 10.32
N GLY A 582 -9.34 12.15 9.08
CA GLY A 582 -10.71 12.31 8.55
C GLY A 582 -11.10 13.76 8.25
N ALA A 583 -10.15 14.70 8.22
CA ALA A 583 -10.29 16.06 7.67
C ALA A 583 -11.43 16.92 8.25
N ARG A 584 -11.92 16.64 9.47
CA ARG A 584 -12.99 17.42 10.15
C ARG A 584 -12.49 18.66 10.90
N SER A 585 -11.21 18.73 11.23
CA SER A 585 -10.62 19.86 11.98
C SER A 585 -10.42 21.11 11.13
N MET A 586 -10.28 22.25 11.81
CA MET A 586 -9.76 23.52 11.26
C MET A 586 -8.36 23.86 11.80
N ASN A 587 -7.72 22.94 12.53
CA ASN A 587 -6.35 23.09 13.04
C ASN A 587 -5.36 22.34 12.14
N LEU A 588 -4.28 23.01 11.77
CA LEU A 588 -3.21 22.44 10.94
C LEU A 588 -1.84 22.76 11.55
N SER A 589 -1.08 21.73 11.88
CA SER A 589 0.28 21.82 12.41
C SER A 589 1.31 21.64 11.30
N LEU A 590 2.10 22.68 11.03
CA LEU A 590 3.27 22.63 10.17
C LEU A 590 4.46 22.17 11.01
N TRP A 591 5.20 21.17 10.53
CA TRP A 591 6.37 20.61 11.21
C TRP A 591 7.66 20.86 10.43
N GLY A 592 8.75 21.03 11.17
CA GLY A 592 10.09 21.13 10.62
C GLY A 592 11.12 21.46 11.68
N TYR A 593 12.33 21.81 11.25
CA TYR A 593 13.43 22.16 12.14
C TYR A 593 14.03 23.52 11.80
N ARG A 594 14.72 24.11 12.78
CA ARG A 594 15.54 25.31 12.62
C ARG A 594 16.99 25.01 12.95
N GLU A 595 17.89 25.64 12.21
CA GLU A 595 19.32 25.49 12.39
C GLU A 595 19.87 26.66 13.24
N SER A 596 20.51 26.33 14.35
CA SER A 596 21.34 27.25 15.12
C SER A 596 22.81 26.93 14.86
N THR A 597 23.72 27.85 15.20
CA THR A 597 25.17 27.69 15.01
C THR A 597 25.81 26.55 15.83
N ILE A 598 25.03 25.84 16.66
CA ILE A 598 25.49 24.80 17.59
C ILE A 598 24.60 23.53 17.52
N SER A 599 23.31 23.65 17.16
CA SER A 599 22.38 22.52 17.08
C SER A 599 21.21 22.80 16.13
N GLN A 600 20.60 21.73 15.61
CA GLN A 600 19.26 21.77 15.03
C GLN A 600 18.24 21.54 16.16
N TYR A 601 17.03 22.09 16.04
CA TYR A 601 15.92 21.83 16.97
C TYR A 601 14.57 21.85 16.25
N TRP A 602 13.62 21.04 16.73
CA TRP A 602 12.30 20.88 16.12
C TRP A 602 11.35 22.03 16.48
N VAL A 603 10.50 22.42 15.54
CA VAL A 603 9.47 23.45 15.70
C VAL A 603 8.18 22.97 15.06
N SER A 604 7.07 23.11 15.79
CA SER A 604 5.72 23.03 15.24
C SER A 604 5.08 24.43 15.19
N VAL A 605 4.33 24.70 14.13
CA VAL A 605 3.49 25.91 14.01
C VAL A 605 2.07 25.47 13.69
N THR A 606 1.16 25.60 14.65
CA THR A 606 -0.25 25.22 14.50
C THR A 606 -1.10 26.44 14.21
N ILE A 607 -1.80 26.41 13.07
CA ILE A 607 -2.70 27.48 12.61
C ILE A 607 -4.14 26.99 12.81
N ASP A 608 -4.96 27.80 13.47
CA ASP A 608 -6.40 27.57 13.64
C ASP A 608 -7.20 28.53 12.75
N PHE A 609 -7.92 27.95 11.77
CA PHE A 609 -8.68 28.70 10.79
C PHE A 609 -10.10 29.08 11.26
N SER A 610 -10.53 28.71 12.47
CA SER A 610 -11.87 29.03 13.02
C SER A 610 -12.19 30.52 13.09
N ARG A 611 -11.18 31.39 13.24
CA ARG A 611 -11.38 32.85 13.21
C ARG A 611 -11.46 33.43 11.80
N LEU A 612 -10.91 32.74 10.80
CA LEU A 612 -11.09 33.09 9.40
C LEU A 612 -12.49 32.71 8.92
N VAL A 613 -12.91 31.48 9.23
CA VAL A 613 -14.18 30.88 8.80
C VAL A 613 -15.14 30.79 9.99
N SER A 614 -15.53 31.95 10.51
CA SER A 614 -16.24 32.08 11.81
C SER A 614 -17.77 32.13 11.73
N ARG A 615 -18.35 31.70 10.61
CA ARG A 615 -19.80 31.66 10.37
C ARG A 615 -20.20 30.24 9.99
N ASP A 616 -21.18 29.67 10.67
CA ASP A 616 -21.74 28.35 10.33
C ASP A 616 -22.45 28.38 8.96
N CYS A 617 -22.39 27.27 8.23
CA CYS A 617 -23.09 27.14 6.95
C CYS A 617 -24.61 26.93 7.15
N GLY A 618 -25.42 27.73 6.45
CA GLY A 618 -26.86 27.55 6.33
C GLY A 618 -27.24 26.76 5.07
N GLU A 619 -28.51 26.38 4.93
CA GLU A 619 -29.06 25.75 3.71
C GLU A 619 -28.82 26.63 2.46
N GLU A 620 -28.80 27.95 2.64
CA GLU A 620 -28.48 28.93 1.61
C GLU A 620 -27.00 28.94 1.16
N ASP A 621 -26.12 28.15 1.79
CA ASP A 621 -24.74 27.94 1.34
C ASP A 621 -24.57 26.66 0.47
N TYR A 622 -25.56 25.76 0.42
CA TYR A 622 -25.44 24.49 -0.30
C TYR A 622 -26.10 24.50 -1.69
N VAL A 623 -25.42 23.89 -2.68
CA VAL A 623 -25.96 23.51 -3.99
C VAL A 623 -26.23 22.01 -4.06
N GLN A 624 -27.32 21.63 -4.71
CA GLN A 624 -27.52 20.24 -5.10
C GLN A 624 -26.61 19.92 -6.30
N TRP A 625 -25.76 18.90 -6.17
CA TRP A 625 -24.88 18.39 -7.20
C TRP A 625 -25.24 16.93 -7.51
N LEU A 626 -25.29 16.58 -8.80
CA LEU A 626 -25.49 15.21 -9.26
C LEU A 626 -24.12 14.59 -9.55
N ALA A 627 -23.79 13.52 -8.82
CA ALA A 627 -22.58 12.75 -9.08
C ALA A 627 -22.64 12.04 -10.45
N HIS A 628 -21.47 11.77 -11.02
CA HIS A 628 -21.30 11.03 -12.29
C HIS A 628 -22.05 11.64 -13.51
N SER A 629 -22.41 12.93 -13.44
CA SER A 629 -23.06 13.67 -14.54
C SER A 629 -22.05 14.07 -15.62
N ASP A 630 -22.14 13.44 -16.81
CA ASP A 630 -21.40 13.84 -18.02
C ASP A 630 -22.37 14.58 -19.02
N ASN A 631 -23.70 14.40 -18.93
CA ASN A 631 -24.70 15.11 -19.77
C ASN A 631 -26.13 15.17 -19.16
N THR A 632 -26.47 16.29 -18.50
CA THR A 632 -27.79 16.55 -17.88
C THR A 632 -29.04 16.44 -18.78
N SER A 633 -28.91 16.34 -20.10
CA SER A 633 -30.05 16.12 -21.02
C SER A 633 -30.45 14.65 -21.17
N ASN A 634 -29.61 13.70 -20.72
CA ASN A 634 -29.88 12.27 -20.81
C ASN A 634 -30.65 11.78 -19.56
N PRO A 635 -31.80 11.08 -19.68
CA PRO A 635 -32.50 10.51 -18.53
C PRO A 635 -31.67 9.48 -17.73
N THR A 636 -30.64 8.84 -18.28
CA THR A 636 -29.73 7.96 -17.52
C THR A 636 -28.50 8.68 -16.94
N ASP A 637 -28.36 10.00 -17.12
CA ASP A 637 -27.20 10.76 -16.63
C ASP A 637 -27.03 10.69 -15.10
N GLY A 638 -25.81 10.42 -14.63
CA GLY A 638 -25.53 10.19 -13.21
C GLY A 638 -26.10 8.89 -12.64
N CYS A 639 -26.64 7.96 -13.46
CA CYS A 639 -26.78 6.57 -13.03
C CYS A 639 -25.40 5.93 -12.98
N LEU A 640 -25.01 5.41 -11.83
CA LEU A 640 -23.80 4.61 -11.67
C LEU A 640 -24.02 3.57 -10.59
N LEU A 641 -23.65 2.31 -10.88
CA LEU A 641 -23.85 1.18 -9.99
C LEU A 641 -25.34 1.09 -9.57
N GLY A 642 -26.22 1.31 -10.54
CA GLY A 642 -27.66 1.19 -10.38
C GLY A 642 -28.43 2.30 -9.68
N TYR A 643 -27.80 3.40 -9.26
CA TYR A 643 -28.54 4.56 -8.74
C TYR A 643 -27.85 5.89 -9.03
N LYS A 644 -28.61 6.98 -8.87
CA LYS A 644 -28.12 8.36 -8.92
C LYS A 644 -27.91 8.90 -7.53
N GLU A 645 -26.79 9.57 -7.30
CA GLU A 645 -26.52 10.24 -6.03
C GLU A 645 -26.57 11.76 -6.18
N ARG A 646 -27.53 12.37 -5.48
CA ARG A 646 -27.67 13.82 -5.37
C ARG A 646 -27.14 14.27 -4.01
N PHE A 647 -26.02 14.96 -4.02
CA PHE A 647 -25.37 15.50 -2.82
C PHE A 647 -25.73 16.97 -2.60
N LEU A 648 -25.80 17.41 -1.35
CA LEU A 648 -25.67 18.82 -1.00
C LEU A 648 -24.18 19.15 -0.83
N ARG A 649 -23.63 20.02 -1.68
CA ARG A 649 -22.23 20.48 -1.63
C ARG A 649 -22.16 21.97 -1.37
N LEU A 650 -21.15 22.40 -0.63
CA LEU A 650 -20.91 23.81 -0.34
C LEU A 650 -20.69 24.61 -1.63
N ARG A 651 -21.32 25.78 -1.75
CA ARG A 651 -21.09 26.74 -2.83
C ARG A 651 -19.66 27.27 -2.79
N LYS A 652 -18.98 27.26 -3.94
CA LYS A 652 -17.61 27.76 -4.12
C LYS A 652 -17.40 29.24 -3.73
N ASP A 653 -18.45 30.05 -3.70
CA ASP A 653 -18.41 31.46 -3.26
C ASP A 653 -18.91 31.68 -1.83
N SER A 654 -19.30 30.62 -1.12
CA SER A 654 -19.84 30.67 0.25
C SER A 654 -18.80 30.24 1.27
N VAL A 655 -18.17 31.22 1.92
CA VAL A 655 -17.21 30.98 3.00
C VAL A 655 -17.97 30.83 4.31
N CYS A 656 -18.03 29.60 4.81
CA CYS A 656 -18.64 29.21 6.08
C CYS A 656 -18.06 27.88 6.57
N TRP A 657 -18.26 27.60 7.86
CA TRP A 657 -17.85 26.39 8.56
C TRP A 657 -18.94 25.33 8.43
N LYS A 658 -18.61 24.14 7.92
CA LYS A 658 -19.56 23.02 7.82
C LYS A 658 -19.86 22.38 9.17
N GLY A 659 -18.93 22.49 10.12
CA GLY A 659 -19.04 21.90 11.44
C GLY A 659 -18.49 20.47 11.49
N ARG A 660 -18.00 20.05 12.66
CA ARG A 660 -17.53 18.66 12.86
C ARG A 660 -18.63 17.63 12.66
N ASP A 661 -19.85 17.97 13.06
CA ASP A 661 -21.04 17.13 12.92
C ASP A 661 -21.61 17.12 11.48
N TYR A 662 -20.86 17.62 10.50
CA TYR A 662 -21.23 17.55 9.09
C TYR A 662 -21.40 16.10 8.64
N ILE A 663 -22.63 15.77 8.24
CA ILE A 663 -23.01 14.49 7.65
C ILE A 663 -23.30 14.71 6.17
N ILE A 664 -22.80 13.80 5.33
CA ILE A 664 -23.04 13.84 3.88
C ILE A 664 -24.51 13.53 3.62
N ASN A 665 -25.28 14.54 3.20
CA ASN A 665 -26.67 14.36 2.77
C ASN A 665 -26.69 13.95 1.29
N ASN A 666 -26.83 12.64 1.02
CA ASN A 666 -27.10 12.09 -0.31
C ASN A 666 -28.54 11.58 -0.43
N GLN A 667 -29.13 11.73 -1.62
CA GLN A 667 -30.43 11.16 -1.96
C GLN A 667 -30.26 10.14 -3.10
N PRO A 668 -30.15 8.83 -2.79
CA PRO A 668 -30.08 7.79 -3.81
C PRO A 668 -31.42 7.69 -4.55
N THR A 669 -31.36 7.74 -5.89
CA THR A 669 -32.52 7.53 -6.77
C THR A 669 -32.25 6.29 -7.63
N PRO A 670 -33.02 5.18 -7.50
CA PRO A 670 -32.73 3.95 -8.24
C PRO A 670 -32.84 4.15 -9.75
N CYS A 671 -31.99 3.45 -10.49
CA CYS A 671 -31.94 3.47 -11.95
C CYS A 671 -32.45 2.16 -12.56
N VAL A 672 -32.95 2.29 -13.79
CA VAL A 672 -33.29 1.14 -14.64
C VAL A 672 -32.00 0.56 -15.20
N CYS A 673 -31.77 -0.75 -15.05
CA CYS A 673 -30.54 -1.41 -15.51
C CYS A 673 -30.25 -1.14 -16.99
N THR A 674 -29.03 -0.67 -17.27
CA THR A 674 -28.47 -0.40 -18.61
C THR A 674 -27.35 -1.40 -18.91
N ILE A 675 -26.54 -1.20 -19.96
CA ILE A 675 -25.34 -2.02 -20.22
C ILE A 675 -24.14 -1.59 -19.37
N ASP A 676 -24.13 -0.35 -18.86
CA ASP A 676 -23.02 0.18 -18.04
C ASP A 676 -23.10 -0.30 -16.57
N ASP A 677 -24.22 -0.86 -16.14
CA ASP A 677 -24.43 -1.54 -14.84
C ASP A 677 -23.88 -3.00 -14.83
N PHE A 678 -23.19 -3.42 -15.91
CA PHE A 678 -22.63 -4.76 -16.10
C PHE A 678 -21.16 -4.74 -16.51
N LEU A 679 -20.36 -5.57 -15.82
CA LEU A 679 -18.99 -5.91 -16.19
C LEU A 679 -18.95 -7.20 -17.04
N CYS A 680 -17.80 -7.54 -17.61
CA CYS A 680 -17.62 -8.79 -18.33
C CYS A 680 -17.66 -9.98 -17.37
N ASP A 681 -18.44 -11.01 -17.70
CA ASP A 681 -18.53 -12.23 -16.88
C ASP A 681 -17.25 -13.10 -17.02
N PHE A 682 -17.16 -14.15 -16.22
CA PHE A 682 -16.06 -15.12 -16.34
C PHE A 682 -15.99 -15.73 -17.75
N GLY A 683 -14.77 -15.90 -18.26
CA GLY A 683 -14.51 -16.30 -19.65
C GLY A 683 -14.55 -15.14 -20.67
N TYR A 684 -14.93 -13.93 -20.26
CA TYR A 684 -15.01 -12.75 -21.13
C TYR A 684 -14.07 -11.63 -20.65
N TYR A 685 -13.76 -10.68 -21.54
CA TYR A 685 -12.99 -9.48 -21.24
C TYR A 685 -13.34 -8.33 -22.20
N ARG A 686 -12.95 -7.10 -21.88
CA ARG A 686 -13.17 -5.91 -22.71
C ARG A 686 -11.85 -5.48 -23.38
N PRO A 687 -11.69 -5.67 -24.70
CA PRO A 687 -10.46 -5.28 -25.41
C PRO A 687 -10.20 -3.76 -25.36
N GLU A 688 -8.94 -3.35 -25.52
CA GLU A 688 -8.57 -1.93 -25.54
C GLU A 688 -9.38 -1.16 -26.61
N ASN A 689 -10.01 -0.05 -26.22
CA ASN A 689 -10.93 0.77 -27.03
C ASN A 689 -12.28 0.13 -27.41
N SER A 690 -12.61 -1.08 -26.93
CA SER A 690 -13.96 -1.67 -27.05
C SER A 690 -14.89 -1.24 -25.89
N SER A 691 -16.20 -1.19 -26.16
CA SER A 691 -17.23 -1.19 -25.12
C SER A 691 -17.82 -2.59 -24.86
N GLU A 692 -17.72 -3.50 -25.83
CA GLU A 692 -18.31 -4.83 -25.79
C GLU A 692 -17.35 -5.83 -25.13
N CYS A 693 -17.91 -6.72 -24.32
CA CYS A 693 -17.22 -7.88 -23.76
C CYS A 693 -17.15 -9.00 -24.81
N VAL A 694 -15.97 -9.58 -25.01
CA VAL A 694 -15.71 -10.67 -25.95
C VAL A 694 -15.13 -11.88 -25.21
N GLU A 695 -15.30 -13.07 -25.78
CA GLU A 695 -14.70 -14.30 -25.23
C GLU A 695 -13.17 -14.21 -25.19
N GLN A 696 -12.58 -14.65 -24.07
CA GLN A 696 -11.13 -14.75 -23.93
C GLN A 696 -10.60 -15.86 -24.86
N PRO A 697 -9.52 -15.64 -25.66
CA PRO A 697 -9.04 -16.61 -26.64
C PRO A 697 -8.77 -18.01 -26.07
N ASP A 698 -8.24 -18.08 -24.84
CA ASP A 698 -7.83 -19.32 -24.16
C ASP A 698 -9.00 -20.11 -23.55
N LEU A 699 -10.18 -19.49 -23.44
CA LEU A 699 -11.43 -20.09 -22.94
C LEU A 699 -12.51 -20.20 -24.02
N LYS A 700 -12.18 -19.85 -25.27
CA LYS A 700 -13.10 -19.91 -26.40
C LYS A 700 -13.50 -21.34 -26.73
N ASP A 701 -14.78 -21.56 -27.02
CA ASP A 701 -15.40 -22.88 -27.27
C ASP A 701 -15.24 -23.90 -26.10
N HIS A 702 -14.67 -23.50 -24.96
CA HIS A 702 -14.58 -24.31 -23.74
C HIS A 702 -15.83 -24.15 -22.86
N MET A 703 -16.15 -25.19 -22.07
CA MET A 703 -17.22 -25.10 -21.08
C MET A 703 -16.71 -24.40 -19.80
N LEU A 704 -17.36 -23.31 -19.42
CA LEU A 704 -17.09 -22.57 -18.19
C LEU A 704 -17.66 -23.34 -16.98
N GLU A 705 -16.93 -24.37 -16.54
CA GLU A 705 -17.17 -25.16 -15.33
C GLU A 705 -16.24 -24.67 -14.20
N PHE A 706 -16.77 -24.36 -13.02
CA PHE A 706 -15.97 -24.02 -11.82
C PHE A 706 -16.43 -24.78 -10.56
N CYS A 707 -15.53 -24.84 -9.57
CA CYS A 707 -15.72 -25.58 -8.32
C CYS A 707 -16.23 -24.70 -7.19
N LEU A 708 -17.41 -25.01 -6.66
CA LEU A 708 -17.99 -24.37 -5.48
C LEU A 708 -18.55 -25.43 -4.52
N HIS A 709 -18.17 -25.36 -3.25
CA HIS A 709 -18.66 -26.26 -2.19
C HIS A 709 -18.54 -27.76 -2.54
N SER A 710 -17.48 -28.15 -3.25
CA SER A 710 -17.22 -29.48 -3.84
C SER A 710 -18.17 -29.95 -4.96
N HIS A 711 -18.98 -29.06 -5.54
CA HIS A 711 -19.81 -29.30 -6.72
C HIS A 711 -19.30 -28.52 -7.94
N THR A 712 -19.56 -29.04 -9.14
CA THR A 712 -19.29 -28.32 -10.39
C THR A 712 -20.49 -27.45 -10.76
N GLU A 713 -20.37 -26.14 -10.56
CA GLU A 713 -21.29 -25.19 -11.20
C GLU A 713 -20.82 -24.94 -12.64
N ARG A 714 -21.74 -25.03 -13.60
CA ARG A 714 -21.54 -24.58 -14.98
C ARG A 714 -22.18 -23.23 -15.18
N LEU A 715 -21.41 -22.28 -15.69
CA LEU A 715 -21.88 -20.98 -16.14
C LEU A 715 -22.33 -21.05 -17.61
N GLN A 716 -23.60 -20.72 -17.87
CA GLN A 716 -24.06 -20.28 -19.18
C GLN A 716 -24.29 -18.77 -19.10
N THR A 717 -23.55 -18.00 -19.89
CA THR A 717 -23.59 -16.54 -19.87
C THR A 717 -23.56 -15.96 -21.27
N SER A 718 -24.21 -14.82 -21.45
CA SER A 718 -24.11 -13.96 -22.63
C SER A 718 -22.89 -13.01 -22.58
N GLY A 719 -21.99 -13.21 -21.60
CA GLY A 719 -20.73 -12.49 -21.47
C GLY A 719 -20.73 -11.32 -20.48
N TYR A 720 -21.86 -11.08 -19.81
CA TYR A 720 -22.08 -9.93 -18.92
C TYR A 720 -22.61 -10.36 -17.55
N ARG A 721 -22.06 -9.76 -16.49
CA ARG A 721 -22.47 -9.97 -15.09
C ARG A 721 -22.68 -8.62 -14.42
N LYS A 722 -23.76 -8.51 -13.63
CA LYS A 722 -24.06 -7.29 -12.86
C LYS A 722 -22.91 -6.98 -11.91
N ILE A 723 -22.52 -5.71 -11.81
CA ILE A 723 -21.40 -5.29 -10.96
C ILE A 723 -21.76 -5.56 -9.48
N PRO A 724 -20.87 -6.10 -8.63
CA PRO A 724 -21.14 -6.25 -7.20
C PRO A 724 -21.45 -4.90 -6.54
N GLY A 725 -22.39 -4.86 -5.60
CA GLY A 725 -22.87 -3.62 -4.99
C GLY A 725 -23.81 -2.76 -5.86
N ASP A 726 -24.07 -3.14 -7.11
CA ASP A 726 -25.00 -2.43 -8.00
C ASP A 726 -26.47 -2.67 -7.61
N GLN A 727 -27.26 -1.59 -7.51
CA GLN A 727 -28.65 -1.62 -7.04
C GLN A 727 -29.71 -1.31 -8.12
N CYS A 728 -29.39 -1.50 -9.41
CA CYS A 728 -30.31 -1.25 -10.52
C CYS A 728 -31.53 -2.18 -10.50
N GLU A 729 -32.69 -1.66 -10.90
CA GLU A 729 -33.97 -2.40 -10.92
C GLU A 729 -34.57 -2.51 -12.33
N GLY A 730 -35.11 -3.69 -12.68
CA GLY A 730 -35.73 -3.93 -13.98
C GLY A 730 -34.75 -3.82 -15.16
N GLY A 731 -35.15 -3.17 -16.25
CA GLY A 731 -34.25 -2.81 -17.35
C GLY A 731 -33.68 -3.98 -18.16
N LEU A 732 -32.43 -3.83 -18.59
CA LEU A 732 -31.66 -4.86 -19.26
C LEU A 732 -31.27 -5.98 -18.28
N GLN A 733 -31.55 -7.23 -18.66
CA GLN A 733 -31.09 -8.42 -17.95
C GLN A 733 -30.43 -9.36 -18.97
N PRO A 734 -29.09 -9.36 -19.08
CA PRO A 734 -28.36 -10.32 -19.91
C PRO A 734 -28.66 -11.75 -19.48
N GLU A 735 -28.66 -12.70 -20.42
CA GLU A 735 -28.87 -14.10 -20.07
C GLU A 735 -27.66 -14.63 -19.29
N ARG A 736 -27.90 -15.02 -18.03
CA ARG A 736 -26.93 -15.65 -17.14
C ARG A 736 -27.62 -16.73 -16.31
N GLN A 737 -27.20 -17.98 -16.50
CA GLN A 737 -27.72 -19.15 -15.77
C GLN A 737 -26.54 -19.89 -15.12
N LEU A 738 -26.65 -20.17 -13.82
CA LEU A 738 -25.77 -21.09 -13.10
C LEU A 738 -26.47 -22.44 -13.01
N MET A 739 -25.83 -23.47 -13.54
CA MET A 739 -26.33 -24.85 -13.50
C MET A 739 -25.39 -25.68 -12.63
N ASP A 740 -25.78 -25.98 -11.40
CA ASP A 740 -25.13 -27.05 -10.64
C ASP A 740 -25.31 -28.36 -11.43
N LEU A 741 -24.18 -28.95 -11.84
CA LEU A 741 -24.18 -30.22 -12.57
C LEU A 741 -24.43 -31.41 -11.63
N SER A 742 -24.52 -31.20 -10.31
CA SER A 742 -24.54 -32.19 -9.21
C SER A 742 -23.31 -33.11 -9.15
N LYS A 743 -22.40 -32.95 -10.10
CA LYS A 743 -21.10 -33.63 -10.26
C LYS A 743 -20.15 -33.12 -9.17
N THR A 744 -19.83 -33.98 -8.22
CA THR A 744 -18.83 -33.68 -7.18
C THR A 744 -17.48 -33.39 -7.85
N CYS A 745 -17.02 -32.15 -7.73
CA CYS A 745 -15.70 -31.72 -8.18
C CYS A 745 -14.72 -31.86 -7.01
N VAL A 746 -13.48 -32.28 -7.30
CA VAL A 746 -12.51 -32.53 -6.23
C VAL A 746 -11.75 -31.24 -5.91
N SER A 747 -12.38 -30.39 -5.08
CA SER A 747 -11.71 -29.34 -4.31
C SER A 747 -10.75 -30.00 -3.29
N ASN A 748 -9.61 -30.48 -3.79
CA ASN A 748 -8.60 -31.17 -3.01
C ASN A 748 -7.98 -30.22 -1.99
N LEU A 749 -8.04 -30.62 -0.72
CA LEU A 749 -7.99 -29.75 0.48
C LEU A 749 -9.29 -28.96 0.70
N LEU A 750 -10.04 -29.33 1.75
CA LEU A 750 -10.15 -28.52 2.98
C LEU A 750 -11.08 -29.15 4.05
N ARG A 751 -10.93 -30.46 4.29
CA ARG A 751 -11.32 -31.11 5.56
C ARG A 751 -10.54 -32.42 5.77
N PRO A 752 -9.83 -32.62 6.90
CA PRO A 752 -8.96 -33.79 7.10
C PRO A 752 -9.68 -35.04 7.66
N GLU A 753 -10.98 -34.95 8.00
CA GLU A 753 -11.65 -35.92 8.89
C GLU A 753 -12.16 -37.21 8.21
N LEU A 754 -12.21 -37.29 6.87
CA LEU A 754 -12.83 -38.41 6.15
C LEU A 754 -11.86 -39.45 5.53
N LEU A 755 -10.54 -39.27 5.69
CA LEU A 755 -9.55 -40.26 5.20
C LEU A 755 -9.15 -41.31 6.26
N SER A 756 -9.78 -41.32 7.44
CA SER A 756 -9.46 -42.27 8.51
C SER A 756 -10.16 -43.65 8.40
N GLU A 757 -11.28 -43.77 7.67
CA GLU A 757 -12.07 -45.02 7.65
C GLU A 757 -11.96 -45.83 6.33
N ALA A 758 -11.41 -45.25 5.27
CA ALA A 758 -11.41 -45.83 3.92
C ALA A 758 -10.36 -46.95 3.67
N HIS A 759 -9.64 -47.42 4.69
CA HIS A 759 -8.59 -48.45 4.56
C HIS A 759 -8.76 -49.68 5.50
N SER A 760 -10.01 -50.08 5.78
CA SER A 760 -10.33 -51.47 6.16
C SER A 760 -10.22 -52.41 4.94
N GLY A 761 -9.03 -52.45 4.34
CA GLY A 761 -8.78 -52.91 2.96
C GLY A 761 -7.97 -54.20 2.82
N SER A 762 -8.20 -55.19 3.69
CA SER A 762 -7.67 -56.58 3.59
C SER A 762 -6.21 -56.72 3.08
N THR A 763 -5.23 -56.65 4.00
CA THR A 763 -3.81 -56.93 3.71
C THR A 763 -3.48 -58.43 3.50
N GLY A 764 -4.49 -59.31 3.54
CA GLY A 764 -4.32 -60.76 3.41
C GLY A 764 -3.68 -61.27 2.10
N PRO A 765 -4.19 -60.93 0.90
CA PRO A 765 -3.72 -61.53 -0.36
C PRO A 765 -2.32 -61.07 -0.76
N VAL A 766 -1.95 -59.80 -0.49
CA VAL A 766 -0.62 -59.27 -0.87
C VAL A 766 0.48 -59.96 -0.07
N ILE A 767 0.29 -60.15 1.24
CA ILE A 767 1.24 -60.86 2.10
C ILE A 767 1.37 -62.33 1.66
N ALA A 768 0.27 -62.99 1.29
CA ALA A 768 0.29 -64.36 0.77
C ALA A 768 1.05 -64.49 -0.57
N VAL A 769 0.94 -63.50 -1.47
CA VAL A 769 1.69 -63.44 -2.73
C VAL A 769 3.19 -63.23 -2.47
N VAL A 770 3.58 -62.32 -1.56
CA VAL A 770 4.99 -62.10 -1.22
C VAL A 770 5.60 -63.34 -0.56
N ILE A 771 4.89 -64.00 0.36
CA ILE A 771 5.35 -65.24 1.01
C ILE A 771 5.49 -66.38 -0.02
N THR A 772 4.57 -66.54 -0.96
CA THR A 772 4.68 -67.59 -1.99
C THR A 772 5.82 -67.31 -2.97
N ILE A 773 6.06 -66.06 -3.37
CA ILE A 773 7.24 -65.68 -4.17
C ILE A 773 8.55 -65.98 -3.42
N LEU A 774 8.64 -65.63 -2.14
CA LEU A 774 9.82 -65.94 -1.32
C LEU A 774 10.05 -67.45 -1.18
N LEU A 775 9.01 -68.25 -0.94
CA LEU A 775 9.10 -69.71 -0.89
C LEU A 775 9.55 -70.31 -2.23
N ILE A 776 9.03 -69.81 -3.36
CA ILE A 776 9.45 -70.25 -4.70
C ILE A 776 10.93 -69.90 -4.95
N SER A 777 11.39 -68.69 -4.57
CA SER A 777 12.80 -68.31 -4.70
C SER A 777 13.73 -69.14 -3.80
N ALA A 778 13.29 -69.50 -2.58
CA ALA A 778 14.05 -70.35 -1.67
C ALA A 778 14.19 -71.78 -2.23
N VAL A 779 13.11 -72.35 -2.77
CA VAL A 779 13.14 -73.67 -3.45
C VAL A 779 14.03 -73.62 -4.70
N ALA A 780 13.96 -72.57 -5.52
CA ALA A 780 14.83 -72.39 -6.67
C ALA A 780 16.32 -72.28 -6.26
N GLY A 781 16.62 -71.54 -5.19
CA GLY A 781 17.95 -71.43 -4.61
C GLY A 781 18.50 -72.79 -4.14
N VAL A 782 17.70 -73.56 -3.39
CA VAL A 782 18.07 -74.92 -2.94
C VAL A 782 18.32 -75.86 -4.13
N LEU A 783 17.51 -75.78 -5.19
CA LEU A 783 17.71 -76.57 -6.41
C LEU A 783 18.97 -76.16 -7.18
N LEU A 784 19.29 -74.86 -7.26
CA LEU A 784 20.53 -74.38 -7.89
C LEU A 784 21.77 -74.80 -7.09
N VAL A 785 21.77 -74.64 -5.77
CA VAL A 785 22.86 -75.10 -4.89
C VAL A 785 23.05 -76.60 -5.03
N LYS A 786 21.96 -77.40 -5.01
CA LYS A 786 22.03 -78.86 -5.22
C LYS A 786 22.56 -79.25 -6.60
N LYS A 787 22.33 -78.43 -7.64
CA LYS A 787 22.83 -78.66 -9.00
C LYS A 787 24.31 -78.30 -9.17
N TYR A 788 24.81 -77.27 -8.47
CA TYR A 788 26.20 -76.81 -8.58
C TYR A 788 27.17 -77.46 -7.58
N VAL A 789 26.73 -77.80 -6.37
CA VAL A 789 27.62 -78.34 -5.31
C VAL A 789 27.95 -79.83 -5.50
N CYS A 790 27.13 -80.59 -6.25
CA CYS A 790 27.33 -82.03 -6.46
C CYS A 790 27.81 -82.42 -7.88
N GLY A 791 28.07 -81.44 -8.77
CA GLY A 791 28.32 -81.66 -10.20
C GLY A 791 29.70 -81.21 -10.68
N GLY A 792 30.78 -81.58 -9.99
CA GLY A 792 32.11 -81.00 -10.25
C GLY A 792 32.85 -81.52 -11.48
N ARG A 793 33.27 -80.61 -12.37
CA ARG A 793 34.60 -80.64 -13.03
C ARG A 793 34.99 -79.27 -13.61
N PHE A 794 36.30 -79.01 -13.64
CA PHE A 794 36.93 -77.77 -14.10
C PHE A 794 36.97 -77.63 -15.63
N LEU A 795 37.06 -76.38 -16.10
CA LEU A 795 37.98 -76.00 -17.19
C LEU A 795 38.50 -74.56 -16.94
N VAL A 796 39.67 -74.24 -17.51
CA VAL A 796 40.56 -73.13 -17.10
C VAL A 796 41.06 -72.36 -18.32
N HIS A 797 41.22 -71.03 -18.24
CA HIS A 797 42.20 -70.26 -19.03
C HIS A 797 42.60 -68.91 -18.35
N ARG A 798 43.62 -68.22 -18.89
CA ARG A 798 44.37 -67.03 -18.39
C ARG A 798 44.74 -66.11 -19.57
N TYR A 799 45.15 -64.84 -19.44
CA TYR A 799 45.39 -63.91 -18.31
C TYR A 799 44.60 -62.58 -18.61
N SER A 800 44.82 -61.35 -18.10
CA SER A 800 45.86 -60.63 -17.31
C SER A 800 45.15 -59.57 -16.42
N GLU A 801 45.68 -59.00 -15.32
CA GLU A 801 46.74 -57.98 -15.11
C GLU A 801 46.49 -56.62 -15.84
N MET A 802 46.22 -55.47 -15.18
CA MET A 802 46.99 -54.65 -14.19
C MET A 802 47.97 -53.66 -14.87
N GLN A 803 48.24 -52.42 -14.40
CA GLN A 803 47.76 -51.61 -13.24
C GLN A 803 48.07 -50.08 -13.43
N ARG A 804 47.63 -49.24 -12.46
CA ARG A 804 47.69 -47.76 -12.29
C ARG A 804 49.08 -47.05 -12.36
N HIS A 805 49.01 -45.69 -12.42
CA HIS A 805 49.99 -44.66 -11.95
C HIS A 805 51.22 -44.38 -12.89
N VAL A 806 51.95 -43.23 -12.88
CA VAL A 806 51.97 -41.98 -12.05
C VAL A 806 52.69 -40.77 -12.76
N GLU A 807 52.61 -39.53 -12.21
CA GLU A 807 53.47 -38.30 -12.43
C GLU A 807 53.59 -37.65 -13.85
N ALA A 808 54.20 -36.46 -14.07
CA ALA A 808 54.17 -35.12 -13.39
C ALA A 808 55.03 -34.05 -14.17
N ASN A 809 54.75 -32.74 -13.98
CA ASN A 809 55.50 -31.53 -14.45
C ASN A 809 55.51 -31.27 -15.99
N GLY A 810 55.42 -30.06 -16.59
CA GLY A 810 55.29 -28.63 -16.18
C GLY A 810 54.88 -27.78 -17.43
N ILE A 811 55.08 -26.45 -17.62
CA ILE A 811 55.62 -25.34 -16.79
C ILE A 811 55.32 -23.95 -17.45
N GLU A 812 55.18 -22.87 -16.65
CA GLU A 812 55.29 -21.38 -16.89
C GLU A 812 54.54 -20.56 -18.00
N GLY A 813 54.10 -19.33 -17.62
CA GLY A 813 53.65 -18.19 -18.46
C GLY A 813 52.21 -17.69 -18.18
N VAL A 814 51.88 -16.73 -17.29
CA VAL A 814 52.22 -15.26 -17.20
C VAL A 814 51.57 -14.45 -18.34
N ASP A 815 50.85 -13.32 -18.16
CA ASP A 815 50.71 -12.35 -17.04
C ASP A 815 49.41 -12.48 -16.17
N ASP A 816 48.70 -11.36 -15.85
CA ASP A 816 47.86 -11.15 -14.64
C ASP A 816 46.77 -10.02 -14.77
N VAL A 817 45.95 -9.75 -13.71
CA VAL A 817 44.96 -8.65 -13.46
C VAL A 817 43.58 -8.80 -14.19
N ASP A 818 42.38 -8.67 -13.59
CA ASP A 818 41.87 -7.78 -12.52
C ASP A 818 40.71 -8.40 -11.67
N ILE A 819 40.31 -7.76 -10.56
CA ILE A 819 39.17 -8.19 -9.70
C ILE A 819 38.07 -7.11 -9.64
N VAL A 820 36.82 -7.50 -9.95
CA VAL A 820 35.61 -6.73 -9.63
C VAL A 820 34.59 -7.66 -8.97
N GLU A 821 34.12 -7.30 -7.79
CA GLU A 821 33.11 -8.06 -7.06
C GLU A 821 31.73 -7.89 -7.72
N ALA A 822 31.19 -8.98 -8.27
CA ALA A 822 29.78 -9.05 -8.62
C ALA A 822 28.94 -9.17 -7.33
N GLY A 823 28.36 -8.06 -6.88
CA GLY A 823 27.52 -8.03 -5.69
C GLY A 823 26.34 -9.01 -5.79
N LYS A 824 26.08 -9.76 -4.71
CA LYS A 824 24.91 -10.65 -4.65
C LYS A 824 23.64 -9.79 -4.69
N MET A 825 22.84 -9.96 -5.75
CA MET A 825 21.46 -9.48 -5.75
C MET A 825 20.69 -10.24 -4.67
N HIS A 826 20.06 -9.50 -3.77
CA HIS A 826 19.19 -10.04 -2.72
C HIS A 826 17.76 -9.84 -3.20
N TYR A 827 17.03 -10.92 -3.44
CA TYR A 827 15.61 -10.86 -3.76
C TYR A 827 14.83 -10.65 -2.45
N ASN A 828 13.87 -9.71 -2.47
CA ASN A 828 12.92 -9.56 -1.36
C ASN A 828 11.83 -10.63 -1.53
N ASP A 829 11.86 -11.66 -0.70
CA ASP A 829 11.02 -12.87 -0.80
C ASP A 829 9.65 -12.71 -0.10
N ASP A 830 9.24 -11.47 0.19
CA ASP A 830 8.22 -11.11 1.19
C ASP A 830 7.06 -10.25 0.67
N SER A 831 6.90 -10.01 -0.64
CA SER A 831 5.75 -9.23 -1.17
C SER A 831 4.38 -9.90 -1.03
N ASP A 832 4.32 -11.16 -0.55
CA ASP A 832 3.09 -11.85 -0.10
C ASP A 832 2.72 -11.50 1.37
N GLU A 833 3.47 -10.63 2.08
CA GLU A 833 3.11 -10.07 3.41
C GLU A 833 2.30 -8.75 3.30
N ASP A 834 2.45 -7.99 2.20
CA ASP A 834 1.79 -6.71 1.88
C ASP A 834 0.26 -6.84 1.62
N LEU A 835 -0.38 -7.85 2.22
CA LEU A 835 -1.81 -8.11 2.18
C LEU A 835 -2.52 -7.23 3.22
N LEU A 836 -2.59 -5.94 2.92
CA LEU A 836 -3.00 -4.80 3.75
C LEU A 836 -1.97 -4.36 4.81
N ASP A 837 -1.46 -3.14 4.58
CA ASP A 837 -1.31 -2.03 5.53
C ASP A 837 -2.28 -0.90 5.11
#